data_AF-A0A9W8XNT2-F1
#
_entry.id   AF-A0A9W8XNT2-F1
#
_cell.length_a   1.000
_cell.length_b   1.000
_cell.length_c   1.000
_cell.angle_alpha   90.00
_cell.angle_beta   90.00
_cell.angle_gamma   90.00
#
_symmetry.space_group_name_H-M   'P 1'
#
loop_
_entity.id
_entity.type
_entity.pdbx_description
1 polymer ?
#
loop_
_entity_poly.entity_id
_entity_poly.type
_entity_poly.pdbx_seq_one_letter_code
_entity_poly.pdbx_strand_id
1 'polypeptide(L)'
;MSQSLRPYLQCVRSSLTAALSLSNFASQASERHNVPEIEAASSPEVLLNPLTVSRNENEKVLIEPSINSVRISIKIKQADEIEHILVHKFTRFLTQRAEAFFILRRKPVKGYDISFLITNFHTEEMLKHKLVDFIIEFMEEVDKEISEMKLFLNARARFVAESFLTPSTSLCKHAYDTPFSSLELSRLRPSSTEANLRMSAFSRNLCSSASRSLRQRSSFCARAVRPIALRTAPASAHITATYSFSTMTSLKSAAPPVSGKREYDPEIKDVANYIHNVKIDSELAFDTARWVFVDTLGCGLKALEFEQCRNILGPIVEGTVVPNGTKVPGTNYQLDPVNGAFNIGAMIRWLDFNDCWLAAEWGHPSDNLGAILATADWITRTNKNGGKLGNGKIFKVRDVLEAMIRAHEIQGCMALENSFNKVGLDHVVLVKLASTAVVSKMMGLNEAQTRDAVSQAWVDGQSLRTYRHSPNTMSRKSWAAGDACQKAVNLVLKVLKGEQGLPTVLSAPTWGFYDVSFGGKPFQFQRGYGSYVMENVLFKVSYPAEFHSQTAVEAAQRLNKKLKAMGKSAEDIESVVNRTHEACIRIIDKQFKAMENFADRDHCVQYMVATMFVFNRLEATDYPDDSEAATSALVESLRQRISCVEDPQFTADYHDPAKRTISNALTVKLKDGTVLEEEVVEAPLGHRLRRDEAKPEILAKYKRHLGPHYPAEHVNKLVDLAQDGKTLDNMDIDEYVDLYVKT
;
A
#
# COMPACT_ATOMS: atom_id res chain seq x y z
N MET A 1 15.26 -1.10 40.23
CA MET A 1 16.62 -1.68 40.31
C MET A 1 16.78 -2.50 41.59
N SER A 2 17.46 -3.65 41.54
CA SER A 2 18.17 -4.15 42.73
C SER A 2 19.45 -3.34 42.92
N GLN A 3 19.91 -3.15 44.17
CA GLN A 3 21.18 -2.47 44.42
C GLN A 3 22.39 -3.23 43.79
N SER A 4 22.24 -4.54 43.58
CA SER A 4 23.25 -5.45 43.01
C SER A 4 23.44 -5.38 41.49
N LEU A 5 22.63 -4.63 40.74
CA LEU A 5 22.85 -4.43 39.28
C LEU A 5 23.64 -3.14 38.99
N ARG A 6 23.52 -2.13 39.86
CA ARG A 6 24.07 -0.78 39.65
C ARG A 6 25.60 -0.75 39.47
N PRO A 7 26.44 -1.49 40.24
CA PRO A 7 27.89 -1.49 40.04
C PRO A 7 28.30 -2.08 38.68
N TYR A 8 27.57 -3.09 38.21
CA TYR A 8 27.82 -3.74 36.93
C TYR A 8 27.54 -2.80 35.75
N LEU A 9 26.35 -2.18 35.71
CA LEU A 9 26.00 -1.18 34.69
C LEU A 9 26.92 0.05 34.74
N GLN A 10 27.35 0.49 35.93
CA GLN A 10 28.30 1.60 36.05
C GLN A 10 29.70 1.24 35.50
N CYS A 11 30.16 -0.01 35.70
CA CYS A 11 31.40 -0.49 35.12
C CYS A 11 31.32 -0.52 33.59
N VAL A 12 30.26 -1.14 33.02
CA VAL A 12 30.01 -1.15 31.57
C VAL A 12 29.92 0.27 31.01
N ARG A 13 29.21 1.19 31.68
CA ARG A 13 29.08 2.60 31.28
C ARG A 13 30.43 3.30 31.18
N SER A 14 31.28 3.17 32.20
CA SER A 14 32.65 3.73 32.19
C SER A 14 33.50 3.13 31.07
N SER A 15 33.47 1.80 30.91
CA SER A 15 34.21 1.09 29.86
C SER A 15 33.78 1.48 28.45
N LEU A 16 32.48 1.57 28.17
CA LEU A 16 31.95 2.03 26.88
C LEU A 16 32.29 3.49 26.60
N THR A 17 32.25 4.35 27.62
CA THR A 17 32.61 5.77 27.48
C THR A 17 34.08 5.94 27.08
N ALA A 18 34.99 5.11 27.63
CA ALA A 18 36.39 5.08 27.21
C ALA A 18 36.57 4.46 25.81
N ALA A 19 35.89 3.34 25.53
CA ALA A 19 36.00 2.61 24.25
C ALA A 19 35.52 3.44 23.04
N LEU A 20 34.52 4.33 23.22
CA LEU A 20 34.00 5.19 22.16
C LEU A 20 34.92 6.39 21.79
N SER A 21 36.23 6.25 22.00
CA SER A 21 37.28 7.19 21.56
C SER A 21 37.60 7.07 20.06
N LEU A 22 36.57 6.79 19.24
CA LEU A 22 36.69 6.52 17.81
C LEU A 22 37.16 7.74 17.00
N SER A 23 37.99 7.46 16.01
CA SER A 23 38.50 8.39 15.00
C SER A 23 37.99 8.02 13.60
N ASN A 24 37.86 9.00 12.72
CA ASN A 24 37.63 8.75 11.30
C ASN A 24 38.96 8.29 10.66
N PHE A 25 39.10 6.98 10.50
CA PHE A 25 40.31 6.32 10.02
C PHE A 25 39.94 5.31 8.94
N ALA A 26 40.53 5.48 7.75
CA ALA A 26 40.29 4.65 6.58
C ALA A 26 40.84 3.23 6.79
N SER A 27 40.18 2.23 6.20
CA SER A 27 40.63 0.84 6.35
C SER A 27 41.95 0.61 5.63
N GLN A 28 42.88 -0.08 6.29
CA GLN A 28 44.15 -0.46 5.66
C GLN A 28 43.96 -1.52 4.57
N ALA A 29 42.94 -2.38 4.70
CA ALA A 29 42.69 -3.50 3.80
C ALA A 29 41.75 -3.14 2.62
N SER A 30 41.16 -1.95 2.61
CA SER A 30 40.22 -1.52 1.56
C SER A 30 40.39 -0.04 1.23
N GLU A 31 41.09 0.25 0.12
CA GLU A 31 41.35 1.62 -0.30
C GLU A 31 40.03 2.41 -0.46
N ARG A 32 39.99 3.63 0.08
CA ARG A 32 38.86 4.58 0.02
C ARG A 32 37.59 4.15 0.78
N HIS A 33 37.64 3.09 1.60
CA HIS A 33 36.48 2.62 2.36
C HIS A 33 36.76 2.59 3.87
N ASN A 34 35.90 3.24 4.67
CA ASN A 34 35.92 3.14 6.13
C ASN A 34 35.21 1.85 6.58
N VAL A 35 35.87 0.70 6.38
CA VAL A 35 35.41 -0.59 6.92
C VAL A 35 35.58 -0.57 8.46
N PRO A 36 34.60 -1.07 9.25
CA PRO A 36 34.76 -1.22 10.69
C PRO A 36 35.89 -2.22 11.00
N GLU A 37 37.02 -1.72 11.51
CA GLU A 37 38.22 -2.55 11.68
C GLU A 37 38.01 -3.72 12.65
N ILE A 38 37.07 -3.60 13.60
CA ILE A 38 36.74 -4.70 14.52
C ILE A 38 36.00 -5.86 13.84
N GLU A 39 35.39 -5.63 12.67
CA GLU A 39 34.78 -6.66 11.82
C GLU A 39 35.78 -7.21 10.78
N ALA A 40 36.68 -6.36 10.27
CA ALA A 40 37.71 -6.77 9.30
C ALA A 40 38.83 -7.60 9.95
N ALA A 41 39.32 -7.17 11.13
CA ALA A 41 40.41 -7.78 11.90
C ALA A 41 41.70 -8.07 11.10
N SER A 42 41.92 -7.36 9.98
CA SER A 42 43.05 -7.54 9.06
C SER A 42 44.36 -6.95 9.57
N SER A 43 44.29 -5.89 10.38
CA SER A 43 45.45 -5.12 10.86
C SER A 43 45.45 -5.12 12.39
N PRO A 44 46.22 -6.02 13.05
CA PRO A 44 46.19 -6.17 14.50
C PRO A 44 46.52 -4.91 15.29
N GLU A 45 47.31 -4.00 14.73
CA GLU A 45 47.78 -2.77 15.36
C GLU A 45 46.71 -1.65 15.46
N VAL A 46 45.58 -1.78 14.76
CA VAL A 46 44.42 -0.88 14.91
C VAL A 46 43.30 -1.47 15.77
N LEU A 47 43.47 -2.71 16.24
CA LEU A 47 42.60 -3.34 17.24
C LEU A 47 43.08 -2.96 18.65
N LEU A 48 42.12 -2.68 19.55
CA LEU A 48 42.40 -2.35 20.93
C LEU A 48 42.04 -3.53 21.84
N ASN A 49 42.66 -3.60 23.02
CA ASN A 49 42.48 -4.73 23.94
C ASN A 49 40.99 -4.94 24.30
N PRO A 50 40.40 -6.12 24.02
CA PRO A 50 39.01 -6.39 24.33
C PRO A 50 38.82 -6.57 25.84
N LEU A 51 37.71 -6.04 26.37
CA LEU A 51 37.36 -6.08 27.78
C LEU A 51 36.07 -6.88 27.98
N THR A 52 36.09 -7.89 28.84
CA THR A 52 34.87 -8.55 29.31
C THR A 52 34.50 -8.02 30.69
N VAL A 53 33.35 -7.34 30.79
CA VAL A 53 32.73 -6.96 32.07
C VAL A 53 31.70 -8.03 32.42
N SER A 54 31.95 -8.79 33.49
CA SER A 54 31.14 -9.92 33.92
C SER A 54 30.51 -9.67 35.29
N ARG A 55 29.23 -10.03 35.44
CA ARG A 55 28.54 -10.10 36.75
C ARG A 55 28.49 -11.54 37.26
N ASN A 56 28.38 -12.49 36.34
CA ASN A 56 28.49 -13.94 36.54
C ASN A 56 28.70 -14.62 35.16
N GLU A 57 28.98 -15.93 35.12
CA GLU A 57 29.25 -16.67 33.88
C GLU A 57 28.12 -16.63 32.83
N ASN A 58 26.90 -16.31 33.28
CA ASN A 58 25.70 -16.19 32.45
C ASN A 58 25.24 -14.76 32.18
N GLU A 59 25.96 -13.74 32.68
CA GLU A 59 25.59 -12.33 32.56
C GLU A 59 26.86 -11.49 32.40
N LYS A 60 27.23 -11.24 31.13
CA LYS A 60 28.50 -10.59 30.76
C LYS A 60 28.39 -9.79 29.46
N VAL A 61 29.16 -8.72 29.37
CA VAL A 61 29.36 -7.91 28.16
C VAL A 61 30.81 -8.01 27.73
N LEU A 62 31.03 -8.28 26.46
CA LEU A 62 32.31 -8.16 25.78
C LEU A 62 32.32 -6.86 24.98
N ILE A 63 33.29 -5.99 25.26
CA ILE A 63 33.53 -4.72 24.58
C ILE A 63 34.83 -4.89 23.79
N GLU A 64 34.75 -4.73 22.47
CA GLU A 64 35.85 -4.98 21.54
C GLU A 64 36.08 -3.67 20.78
N PRO A 65 37.08 -2.84 21.15
CA PRO A 65 37.34 -1.57 20.49
C PRO A 65 38.37 -1.70 19.36
N SER A 66 38.30 -0.80 18.40
CA SER A 66 39.32 -0.53 17.36
C SER A 66 39.39 0.98 17.11
N ILE A 67 40.33 1.43 16.26
CA ILE A 67 40.53 2.85 15.96
C ILE A 67 39.28 3.58 15.41
N ASN A 68 38.44 2.88 14.65
CA ASN A 68 37.25 3.45 13.97
C ASN A 68 35.92 2.78 14.34
N SER A 69 35.91 1.74 15.18
CA SER A 69 34.68 1.03 15.57
C SER A 69 34.76 0.33 16.93
N VAL A 70 33.62 0.17 17.62
CA VAL A 70 33.48 -0.67 18.81
C VAL A 70 32.37 -1.69 18.58
N ARG A 71 32.66 -2.96 18.85
CA ARG A 71 31.64 -4.01 18.96
C ARG A 71 31.31 -4.25 20.44
N ILE A 72 30.02 -4.38 20.74
CA ILE A 72 29.50 -4.62 22.09
C ILE A 72 28.63 -5.87 22.03
N SER A 73 29.05 -6.96 22.67
CA SER A 73 28.33 -8.24 22.66
C SER A 73 27.84 -8.59 24.06
N ILE A 74 26.54 -8.84 24.21
CA ILE A 74 25.86 -8.98 25.50
C ILE A 74 25.31 -10.41 25.63
N LYS A 75 25.63 -11.07 26.75
CA LYS A 75 24.99 -12.32 27.17
C LYS A 75 23.94 -11.97 28.22
N ILE A 76 22.67 -12.20 27.88
CA ILE A 76 21.49 -11.91 28.69
C ILE A 76 21.29 -13.05 29.69
N LYS A 77 20.91 -12.71 30.91
CA LYS A 77 20.69 -13.68 31.98
C LYS A 77 19.57 -14.66 31.60
N GLN A 78 19.84 -15.95 31.77
CA GLN A 78 18.91 -17.06 31.50
C GLN A 78 18.98 -18.04 32.69
N ALA A 79 17.95 -18.02 33.56
CA ALA A 79 17.92 -18.82 34.79
C ALA A 79 17.28 -20.21 34.62
N ASP A 80 16.49 -20.42 33.57
CA ASP A 80 15.93 -21.72 33.19
C ASP A 80 15.66 -21.82 31.67
N GLU A 81 15.20 -23.01 31.23
CA GLU A 81 14.93 -23.31 29.82
C GLU A 81 13.87 -22.38 29.21
N ILE A 82 12.91 -21.90 30.01
CA ILE A 82 11.89 -20.95 29.54
C ILE A 82 12.53 -19.61 29.23
N GLU A 83 13.40 -19.09 30.11
CA GLU A 83 14.17 -17.87 29.84
C GLU A 83 15.11 -18.03 28.63
N HIS A 84 15.77 -19.19 28.50
CA HIS A 84 16.61 -19.49 27.32
C HIS A 84 15.81 -19.46 26.00
N ILE A 85 14.61 -20.06 25.97
CA ILE A 85 13.71 -20.01 24.81
C ILE A 85 13.22 -18.57 24.55
N LEU A 86 12.83 -17.83 25.60
CA LEU A 86 12.33 -16.46 25.47
C LEU A 86 13.41 -15.49 24.97
N VAL A 87 14.63 -15.55 25.52
CA VAL A 87 15.78 -14.75 25.06
C VAL A 87 16.08 -15.05 23.60
N HIS A 88 16.18 -16.32 23.20
CA HIS A 88 16.41 -16.68 21.79
C HIS A 88 15.30 -16.20 20.85
N LYS A 89 14.02 -16.22 21.27
CA LYS A 89 12.91 -15.67 20.47
C LYS A 89 12.98 -14.14 20.38
N PHE A 90 13.31 -13.46 21.48
CA PHE A 90 13.42 -12.01 21.58
C PHE A 90 14.60 -11.45 20.75
N THR A 91 15.80 -12.03 20.88
CA THR A 91 16.96 -11.58 20.10
C THR A 91 16.82 -11.92 18.61
N ARG A 92 16.17 -13.03 18.26
CA ARG A 92 15.77 -13.31 16.87
C ARG A 92 14.77 -12.28 16.33
N PHE A 93 13.80 -11.83 17.11
CA PHE A 93 12.84 -10.79 16.72
C PHE A 93 13.53 -9.43 16.48
N LEU A 94 14.51 -9.07 17.31
CA LEU A 94 15.31 -7.84 17.16
C LEU A 94 16.27 -7.91 15.95
N THR A 95 17.01 -9.00 15.80
CA THR A 95 17.99 -9.17 14.70
C THR A 95 17.31 -9.24 13.32
N GLN A 96 16.09 -9.77 13.22
CA GLN A 96 15.24 -9.67 12.02
C GLN A 96 14.85 -8.23 11.65
N ARG A 97 15.05 -7.26 12.54
CA ARG A 97 14.76 -5.82 12.34
C ARG A 97 16.01 -4.94 12.46
N ALA A 98 17.22 -5.51 12.37
CA ALA A 98 18.46 -4.77 12.57
C ALA A 98 18.60 -3.54 11.66
N GLU A 99 17.99 -3.52 10.47
CA GLU A 99 17.96 -2.36 9.58
C GLU A 99 17.21 -1.15 10.16
N ALA A 100 16.25 -1.37 11.07
CA ALA A 100 15.57 -0.32 11.82
C ALA A 100 16.32 0.11 13.09
N PHE A 101 17.40 -0.59 13.46
CA PHE A 101 18.24 -0.32 14.62
C PHE A 101 19.68 -0.06 14.16
N PHE A 102 19.99 1.19 13.78
CA PHE A 102 21.26 1.65 13.18
C PHE A 102 22.57 1.00 13.70
N ILE A 103 22.64 0.67 15.00
CA ILE A 103 23.83 0.11 15.65
C ILE A 103 23.75 -1.40 15.96
N LEU A 104 22.72 -2.13 15.51
CA LEU A 104 22.49 -3.56 15.84
C LEU A 104 23.07 -4.49 14.75
N ARG A 105 23.85 -5.51 15.15
CA ARG A 105 24.36 -6.53 14.21
C ARG A 105 23.26 -7.57 13.93
N ARG A 106 23.00 -7.86 12.65
CA ARG A 106 22.07 -8.93 12.19
C ARG A 106 22.37 -10.32 12.77
N LYS A 107 23.61 -10.57 13.23
CA LYS A 107 24.04 -11.81 13.87
C LYS A 107 24.88 -11.48 15.11
N PRO A 108 24.62 -12.07 16.29
CA PRO A 108 25.46 -11.86 17.46
C PRO A 108 26.82 -12.58 17.32
N VAL A 109 27.78 -12.19 18.16
CA VAL A 109 29.06 -12.92 18.32
C VAL A 109 28.80 -14.27 18.99
N LYS A 110 29.54 -15.31 18.59
CA LYS A 110 29.37 -16.67 19.12
C LYS A 110 29.56 -16.68 20.66
N GLY A 111 28.54 -17.14 21.39
CA GLY A 111 28.54 -17.17 22.86
C GLY A 111 27.90 -15.95 23.54
N TYR A 112 27.28 -15.07 22.76
CA TYR A 112 26.50 -13.90 23.21
C TYR A 112 25.14 -13.90 22.49
N ASP A 113 24.11 -13.32 23.10
CA ASP A 113 22.73 -13.38 22.61
C ASP A 113 22.40 -12.23 21.65
N ILE A 114 23.04 -11.08 21.84
CA ILE A 114 22.89 -9.87 21.01
C ILE A 114 24.24 -9.14 20.89
N SER A 115 24.48 -8.50 19.73
CA SER A 115 25.68 -7.67 19.53
C SER A 115 25.37 -6.38 18.78
N PHE A 116 25.99 -5.29 19.20
CA PHE A 116 25.95 -3.96 18.58
C PHE A 116 27.30 -3.62 17.94
N LEU A 117 27.28 -2.74 16.95
CA LEU A 117 28.45 -2.19 16.26
C LEU A 117 28.30 -0.67 16.12
N ILE A 118 29.22 0.07 16.73
CA ILE A 118 29.26 1.53 16.67
C ILE A 118 30.51 1.93 15.89
N THR A 119 30.36 2.77 14.86
CA THR A 119 31.44 3.24 13.98
C THR A 119 31.75 4.72 14.23
N ASN A 120 32.83 5.24 13.65
CA ASN A 120 33.12 6.67 13.66
C ASN A 120 31.92 7.48 13.14
N PHE A 121 31.28 7.05 12.04
CA PHE A 121 30.11 7.69 11.46
C PHE A 121 28.94 7.78 12.46
N HIS A 122 28.65 6.71 13.21
CA HIS A 122 27.63 6.74 14.25
C HIS A 122 27.97 7.77 15.36
N THR A 123 29.25 8.06 15.59
CA THR A 123 29.68 9.10 16.54
C THR A 123 29.86 10.50 15.93
N GLU A 124 29.80 10.62 14.60
CA GLU A 124 29.73 11.90 13.87
C GLU A 124 28.27 12.40 13.81
N GLU A 125 27.30 11.48 13.64
CA GLU A 125 25.87 11.81 13.61
C GLU A 125 25.19 11.81 15.00
N MET A 126 25.67 11.02 15.96
CA MET A 126 25.00 10.80 17.24
C MET A 126 25.89 11.12 18.44
N LEU A 127 25.29 11.68 19.50
CA LEU A 127 25.99 12.05 20.73
C LEU A 127 26.56 10.79 21.42
N LYS A 128 27.89 10.71 21.57
CA LYS A 128 28.58 9.56 22.20
C LYS A 128 27.96 9.14 23.53
N HIS A 129 27.58 10.09 24.39
CA HIS A 129 26.93 9.77 25.67
C HIS A 129 25.52 9.18 25.53
N LYS A 130 24.77 9.52 24.46
CA LYS A 130 23.46 8.94 24.17
C LYS A 130 23.54 7.51 23.63
N LEU A 131 24.61 7.18 22.89
CA LEU A 131 24.90 5.80 22.52
C LEU A 131 25.22 4.95 23.76
N VAL A 132 25.96 5.49 24.74
CA VAL A 132 26.18 4.81 26.04
C VAL A 132 24.89 4.72 26.85
N ASP A 133 24.08 5.79 26.93
CA ASP A 133 22.78 5.77 27.61
C ASP A 133 21.89 4.66 27.05
N PHE A 134 21.73 4.58 25.73
CA PHE A 134 20.91 3.57 25.05
C PHE A 134 21.34 2.13 25.36
N ILE A 135 22.64 1.83 25.34
CA ILE A 135 23.13 0.47 25.65
C ILE A 135 22.88 0.12 27.12
N ILE A 136 23.01 1.08 28.04
CA ILE A 136 22.75 0.85 29.48
C ILE A 136 21.25 0.74 29.76
N GLU A 137 20.40 1.54 29.11
CA GLU A 137 18.93 1.47 29.17
C GLU A 137 18.44 0.11 28.65
N PHE A 138 18.93 -0.33 27.48
CA PHE A 138 18.67 -1.66 26.93
C PHE A 138 19.07 -2.78 27.91
N MET A 139 20.25 -2.68 28.55
CA MET A 139 20.70 -3.67 29.54
C MET A 139 19.89 -3.66 30.84
N GLU A 140 19.32 -2.53 31.24
CA GLU A 140 18.47 -2.47 32.44
C GLU A 140 17.05 -2.99 32.16
N GLU A 141 16.48 -2.72 30.99
CA GLU A 141 15.11 -3.12 30.66
C GLU A 141 14.98 -4.56 30.13
N VAL A 142 16.01 -5.13 29.49
CA VAL A 142 15.89 -6.48 28.87
C VAL A 142 15.56 -7.58 29.88
N ASP A 143 16.21 -7.62 31.04
CA ASP A 143 15.93 -8.58 32.12
C ASP A 143 14.46 -8.49 32.60
N LYS A 144 13.88 -7.28 32.58
CA LYS A 144 12.49 -7.02 32.97
C LYS A 144 11.51 -7.50 31.89
N GLU A 145 11.79 -7.24 30.61
CA GLU A 145 10.95 -7.69 29.50
C GLU A 145 10.92 -9.23 29.38
N ILE A 146 12.07 -9.91 29.54
CA ILE A 146 12.14 -11.39 29.61
C ILE A 146 11.30 -11.90 30.79
N SER A 147 11.39 -11.27 31.96
CA SER A 147 10.63 -11.63 33.16
C SER A 147 9.11 -11.46 32.97
N GLU A 148 8.67 -10.37 32.34
CA GLU A 148 7.25 -10.12 32.05
C GLU A 148 6.69 -11.10 31.00
N MET A 149 7.45 -11.40 29.94
CA MET A 149 7.08 -12.44 28.97
C MET A 149 6.95 -13.82 29.62
N LYS A 150 7.84 -14.18 30.56
CA LYS A 150 7.79 -15.43 31.32
C LYS A 150 6.54 -15.53 32.20
N LEU A 151 6.19 -14.45 32.90
CA LEU A 151 4.97 -14.37 33.70
C LEU A 151 3.72 -14.52 32.82
N PHE A 152 3.68 -13.86 31.66
CA PHE A 152 2.56 -13.97 30.72
C PHE A 152 2.43 -15.38 30.11
N LEU A 153 3.55 -16.02 29.75
CA LEU A 153 3.56 -17.40 29.28
C LEU A 153 3.02 -18.36 30.34
N ASN A 154 3.48 -18.25 31.58
CA ASN A 154 3.03 -19.08 32.70
C ASN A 154 1.55 -18.86 33.03
N ALA A 155 1.05 -17.62 32.97
CA ALA A 155 -0.36 -17.31 33.16
C ALA A 155 -1.24 -17.96 32.06
N ARG A 156 -0.81 -17.88 30.80
CA ARG A 156 -1.51 -18.54 29.67
C ARG A 156 -1.45 -20.07 29.77
N ALA A 157 -0.30 -20.64 30.15
CA ALA A 157 -0.15 -22.08 30.34
C ALA A 157 -1.09 -22.60 31.45
N ARG A 158 -1.22 -21.85 32.57
CA ARG A 158 -2.19 -22.15 33.62
C ARG A 158 -3.64 -22.09 33.12
N PHE A 159 -4.04 -21.02 32.43
CA PHE A 159 -5.40 -20.89 31.89
C PHE A 159 -5.76 -22.03 30.91
N VAL A 160 -4.82 -22.42 30.04
CA VAL A 160 -5.00 -23.57 29.13
C VAL A 160 -5.11 -24.88 29.92
N ALA A 161 -4.25 -25.10 30.92
CA ALA A 161 -4.31 -26.30 31.76
C ALA A 161 -5.62 -26.39 32.54
N GLU A 162 -6.09 -25.30 33.15
CA GLU A 162 -7.39 -25.22 33.83
C GLU A 162 -8.55 -25.53 32.86
N SER A 163 -8.52 -24.95 31.67
CA SER A 163 -9.52 -25.19 30.62
C SER A 163 -9.53 -26.65 30.12
N PHE A 164 -8.37 -27.32 30.09
CA PHE A 164 -8.22 -28.68 29.56
C PHE A 164 -8.39 -29.77 30.62
N LEU A 165 -8.19 -29.45 31.91
CA LEU A 165 -8.33 -30.37 33.05
C LEU A 165 -9.68 -30.24 33.77
N THR A 166 -10.53 -29.30 33.39
CA THR A 166 -11.92 -29.21 33.90
C THR A 166 -12.76 -30.37 33.36
N PRO A 167 -13.29 -31.28 34.20
CA PRO A 167 -14.07 -32.43 33.72
C PRO A 167 -15.40 -32.02 33.08
N SER A 168 -15.77 -32.69 31.99
CA SER A 168 -16.98 -32.43 31.21
C SER A 168 -18.27 -33.01 31.83
N THR A 169 -18.49 -32.75 33.13
CA THR A 169 -19.59 -33.35 33.92
C THR A 169 -20.66 -32.32 34.34
N SER A 170 -21.33 -31.70 33.38
CA SER A 170 -22.53 -30.87 33.64
C SER A 170 -23.61 -30.87 32.54
N LEU A 171 -23.39 -31.52 31.39
CA LEU A 171 -24.36 -31.60 30.28
C LEU A 171 -25.51 -32.60 30.49
N CYS A 172 -26.01 -32.76 31.72
CA CYS A 172 -27.27 -33.46 31.99
C CYS A 172 -27.87 -33.15 33.37
N LYS A 173 -28.67 -32.08 33.49
CA LYS A 173 -29.97 -32.09 34.20
C LYS A 173 -30.74 -30.76 34.16
N HIS A 174 -32.04 -30.92 33.96
CA HIS A 174 -33.16 -30.01 34.27
C HIS A 174 -33.27 -28.65 33.56
N ALA A 175 -34.48 -28.42 33.05
CA ALA A 175 -35.02 -27.12 32.71
C ALA A 175 -35.89 -26.58 33.87
N TYR A 176 -36.48 -25.40 33.64
CA TYR A 176 -37.44 -24.65 34.47
C TYR A 176 -36.89 -23.64 35.50
N ASP A 177 -37.30 -22.40 35.23
CA ASP A 177 -37.71 -21.31 36.12
C ASP A 177 -36.74 -20.36 36.84
N THR A 178 -37.13 -19.08 36.72
CA THR A 178 -36.69 -17.84 37.39
C THR A 178 -35.38 -17.16 36.96
N PRO A 179 -35.35 -15.81 36.85
CA PRO A 179 -34.19 -15.06 36.36
C PRO A 179 -33.25 -14.61 37.49
N PHE A 180 -31.94 -14.65 37.24
CA PHE A 180 -30.94 -14.04 38.13
C PHE A 180 -30.32 -12.77 37.53
N SER A 181 -29.91 -11.84 38.39
CA SER A 181 -29.60 -10.46 38.04
C SER A 181 -28.20 -10.24 37.47
N SER A 182 -28.10 -9.29 36.55
CA SER A 182 -26.88 -8.92 35.83
C SER A 182 -25.94 -8.02 36.65
N LEU A 183 -25.36 -8.50 37.75
CA LEU A 183 -24.59 -7.61 38.66
C LEU A 183 -23.36 -8.20 39.40
N GLU A 184 -22.76 -9.32 38.99
CA GLU A 184 -21.53 -9.82 39.66
C GLU A 184 -20.39 -10.34 38.77
N LEU A 185 -20.62 -10.55 37.46
CA LEU A 185 -19.61 -11.08 36.51
C LEU A 185 -18.58 -10.06 35.98
N SER A 186 -18.57 -8.83 36.51
CA SER A 186 -17.83 -7.69 35.93
C SER A 186 -16.47 -7.38 36.57
N ARG A 187 -16.04 -8.11 37.61
CA ARG A 187 -14.86 -7.73 38.43
C ARG A 187 -13.56 -8.52 38.21
N LEU A 188 -13.54 -9.58 37.40
CA LEU A 188 -12.35 -10.43 37.19
C LEU A 188 -12.09 -10.81 35.71
N ARG A 189 -12.04 -9.82 34.82
CA ARG A 189 -11.51 -9.99 33.44
C ARG A 189 -10.46 -8.93 33.13
N PRO A 190 -9.15 -9.25 33.14
CA PRO A 190 -8.15 -8.44 32.46
C PRO A 190 -8.43 -8.45 30.96
N SER A 191 -8.37 -7.29 30.28
CA SER A 191 -8.57 -7.25 28.84
C SER A 191 -7.35 -7.83 28.10
N SER A 192 -7.58 -8.69 27.09
CA SER A 192 -6.52 -9.22 26.23
C SER A 192 -5.79 -8.12 25.45
N THR A 193 -6.44 -6.96 25.29
CA THR A 193 -5.91 -5.74 24.67
C THR A 193 -4.69 -5.19 25.41
N GLU A 194 -4.70 -5.15 26.75
CA GLU A 194 -3.62 -4.53 27.54
C GLU A 194 -2.26 -5.22 27.39
N ALA A 195 -2.23 -6.55 27.23
CA ALA A 195 -0.98 -7.30 27.07
C ALA A 195 -0.28 -6.95 25.74
N ASN A 196 -1.04 -6.93 24.64
CA ASN A 196 -0.51 -6.57 23.32
C ASN A 196 -0.14 -5.08 23.23
N LEU A 197 -0.89 -4.20 23.91
CA LEU A 197 -0.53 -2.79 24.06
C LEU A 197 0.84 -2.61 24.72
N ARG A 198 1.20 -3.41 25.74
CA ARG A 198 2.46 -3.26 26.48
C ARG A 198 3.70 -3.73 25.72
N MET A 199 3.69 -4.88 25.03
CA MET A 199 4.79 -5.23 24.11
C MET A 199 5.00 -4.16 23.03
N SER A 200 3.90 -3.59 22.52
CA SER A 200 3.97 -2.48 21.55
C SER A 200 4.45 -1.16 22.16
N ALA A 201 4.41 -1.01 23.49
CA ALA A 201 4.91 0.16 24.21
C ALA A 201 6.43 0.09 24.41
N PHE A 202 7.00 -1.08 24.72
CA PHE A 202 8.46 -1.25 24.78
C PHE A 202 9.14 -0.89 23.45
N SER A 203 8.68 -1.48 22.34
CA SER A 203 9.20 -1.16 21.01
C SER A 203 8.95 0.29 20.59
N ARG A 204 7.79 0.88 20.91
CA ARG A 204 7.53 2.31 20.64
C ARG A 204 8.33 3.24 21.56
N ASN A 205 8.67 2.82 22.77
CA ASN A 205 9.51 3.58 23.69
C ASN A 205 10.94 3.59 23.18
N LEU A 206 11.59 2.45 22.89
CA LEU A 206 12.96 2.47 22.34
C LEU A 206 13.04 3.27 21.02
N CYS A 207 12.09 3.08 20.10
CA CYS A 207 12.09 3.85 18.84
C CYS A 207 11.85 5.36 19.07
N SER A 208 11.00 5.76 20.02
CA SER A 208 10.69 7.18 20.25
C SER A 208 11.65 7.87 21.23
N SER A 209 12.25 7.16 22.19
CA SER A 209 13.29 7.68 23.08
C SER A 209 14.60 7.87 22.32
N ALA A 210 14.99 6.94 21.44
CA ALA A 210 16.08 7.15 20.49
C ALA A 210 15.79 8.35 19.58
N SER A 211 14.60 8.39 18.94
CA SER A 211 14.25 9.47 18.00
C SER A 211 14.13 10.86 18.64
N ARG A 212 13.69 10.97 19.90
CA ARG A 212 13.47 12.25 20.59
C ARG A 212 14.65 12.69 21.45
N SER A 213 15.34 11.79 22.16
CA SER A 213 16.44 12.16 23.06
C SER A 213 17.75 12.48 22.32
N LEU A 214 17.92 11.99 21.09
CA LEU A 214 18.98 12.42 20.16
C LEU A 214 18.67 13.73 19.43
N ARG A 215 17.45 14.29 19.56
CA ARG A 215 16.98 15.46 18.79
C ARG A 215 16.26 16.52 19.64
N GLN A 216 16.88 16.98 20.72
CA GLN A 216 16.47 18.23 21.39
C GLN A 216 17.44 19.37 21.10
N ARG A 217 16.94 20.41 20.41
CA ARG A 217 17.58 21.73 20.31
C ARG A 217 17.21 22.58 21.53
N SER A 218 18.08 23.51 21.92
CA SER A 218 17.86 24.40 23.06
C SER A 218 16.77 25.44 22.78
N SER A 219 15.91 25.67 23.78
CA SER A 219 14.88 26.72 23.76
C SER A 219 15.00 27.59 25.02
N PHE A 220 15.62 28.77 24.88
CA PHE A 220 15.69 29.75 25.96
C PHE A 220 14.36 30.50 26.10
N CYS A 221 13.81 30.53 27.32
CA CYS A 221 12.57 31.24 27.63
C CYS A 221 12.88 32.57 28.32
N ALA A 222 12.66 33.69 27.63
CA ALA A 222 12.92 35.02 28.17
C ALA A 222 11.74 35.51 29.01
N ARG A 223 11.99 35.87 30.28
CA ARG A 223 10.99 36.45 31.19
C ARG A 223 11.39 37.88 31.55
N ALA A 224 10.53 38.85 31.21
CA ALA A 224 10.86 40.26 31.34
C ALA A 224 10.68 40.79 32.77
N VAL A 225 11.65 41.59 33.23
CA VAL A 225 11.55 42.44 34.44
C VAL A 225 12.20 43.80 34.14
N ARG A 226 11.56 44.88 34.60
CA ARG A 226 12.05 46.28 34.67
C ARG A 226 12.07 46.68 36.15
N PRO A 227 12.91 47.62 36.65
CA PRO A 227 12.82 49.04 36.23
C PRO A 227 14.12 49.92 36.32
N ILE A 228 14.00 51.19 35.88
CA ILE A 228 14.59 52.47 36.42
C ILE A 228 16.08 52.49 36.85
N ALA A 229 17.00 53.37 36.40
CA ALA A 229 17.03 54.51 35.43
C ALA A 229 18.53 54.84 35.05
N LEU A 230 19.10 56.04 34.74
CA LEU A 230 18.71 57.46 34.78
C LEU A 230 19.45 58.42 33.78
N ARG A 231 20.68 58.89 34.08
CA ARG A 231 21.57 59.85 33.35
C ARG A 231 23.04 59.41 33.59
N THR A 232 24.11 59.80 32.88
CA THR A 232 24.47 60.95 31.99
C THR A 232 25.34 60.49 30.78
N ALA A 233 25.78 61.43 29.93
CA ALA A 233 26.73 61.22 28.81
C ALA A 233 28.10 61.93 29.11
N PRO A 234 29.12 61.93 28.22
CA PRO A 234 29.37 61.14 27.00
C PRO A 234 30.78 60.47 26.92
N ALA A 235 31.02 59.73 25.83
CA ALA A 235 32.31 59.48 25.14
C ALA A 235 33.53 58.86 25.86
N SER A 236 33.89 57.64 25.45
CA SER A 236 35.22 57.36 24.87
C SER A 236 35.14 56.13 23.94
N ALA A 237 36.02 56.04 22.94
CA ALA A 237 35.99 55.00 21.92
C ALA A 237 36.94 53.84 22.26
N HIS A 238 36.39 52.71 22.71
CA HIS A 238 37.12 51.44 22.77
C HIS A 238 36.48 50.40 21.85
N ILE A 239 37.26 49.93 20.88
CA ILE A 239 36.87 48.87 19.95
C ILE A 239 36.89 47.54 20.71
N THR A 240 35.75 47.17 21.31
CA THR A 240 35.51 45.80 21.79
C THR A 240 34.94 44.97 20.65
N ALA A 241 35.72 44.00 20.17
CA ALA A 241 35.30 43.07 19.13
C ALA A 241 34.13 42.22 19.63
N THR A 242 32.92 42.55 19.17
CA THR A 242 31.71 41.78 19.45
C THR A 242 31.72 40.50 18.63
N TYR A 243 32.23 39.42 19.22
CA TYR A 243 32.13 38.08 18.64
C TYR A 243 30.66 37.65 18.54
N SER A 244 30.05 37.94 17.39
CA SER A 244 28.75 37.41 16.99
C SER A 244 28.84 35.89 16.91
N PHE A 245 28.34 35.20 17.93
CA PHE A 245 28.42 33.75 18.05
C PHE A 245 27.38 33.08 17.15
N SER A 246 27.61 33.13 15.84
CA SER A 246 26.77 32.45 14.85
C SER A 246 26.88 30.94 15.01
N THR A 247 25.83 30.32 15.54
CA THR A 247 25.67 28.86 15.56
C THR A 247 25.19 28.29 14.21
N MET A 248 24.86 29.16 13.24
CA MET A 248 24.85 28.77 11.84
C MET A 248 26.29 28.61 11.37
N THR A 249 26.69 27.37 11.12
CA THR A 249 27.75 27.05 10.15
C THR A 249 27.45 27.81 8.85
N SER A 250 28.48 28.22 8.10
CA SER A 250 28.27 28.66 6.72
C SER A 250 27.84 27.47 5.87
N LEU A 251 26.54 27.18 5.86
CA LEU A 251 25.90 26.45 4.79
C LEU A 251 26.38 27.09 3.48
N LYS A 252 26.94 26.29 2.57
CA LYS A 252 27.31 26.74 1.23
C LYS A 252 26.03 26.98 0.42
N SER A 253 25.28 28.02 0.78
CA SER A 253 24.09 28.52 0.10
C SER A 253 24.43 29.26 -1.20
N ALA A 254 25.49 28.81 -1.89
CA ALA A 254 25.54 28.90 -3.33
C ALA A 254 24.62 27.79 -3.85
N ALA A 255 23.36 28.14 -4.14
CA ALA A 255 22.60 27.34 -5.10
C ALA A 255 23.48 27.23 -6.37
N PRO A 256 23.71 26.03 -6.92
CA PRO A 256 24.63 25.88 -8.04
C PRO A 256 24.19 26.80 -9.19
N PRO A 257 25.12 27.54 -9.81
CA PRO A 257 24.79 28.55 -10.81
C PRO A 257 24.02 27.88 -11.94
N VAL A 258 22.82 28.40 -12.24
CA VAL A 258 21.89 27.77 -13.19
C VAL A 258 22.36 28.02 -14.62
N SER A 259 23.29 27.18 -15.08
CA SER A 259 23.85 27.20 -16.42
C SER A 259 22.84 26.66 -17.45
N GLY A 260 22.00 27.55 -17.98
CA GLY A 260 21.04 27.27 -19.06
C GLY A 260 19.58 27.23 -18.61
N LYS A 261 18.67 27.09 -19.59
CA LYS A 261 17.27 26.75 -19.30
C LYS A 261 17.25 25.35 -18.66
N ARG A 262 16.63 25.22 -17.49
CA ARG A 262 16.36 23.90 -16.90
C ARG A 262 15.39 23.15 -17.83
N GLU A 263 15.82 22.03 -18.37
CA GLU A 263 14.97 21.19 -19.20
C GLU A 263 14.04 20.32 -18.36
N TYR A 264 12.95 19.87 -18.97
CA TYR A 264 12.08 18.85 -18.38
C TYR A 264 12.79 17.49 -18.27
N ASP A 265 12.50 16.78 -17.19
CA ASP A 265 12.87 15.37 -17.00
C ASP A 265 12.42 14.53 -18.21
N PRO A 266 13.23 13.56 -18.71
CA PRO A 266 12.94 12.79 -19.91
C PRO A 266 11.55 12.14 -19.92
N GLU A 267 11.16 11.54 -18.79
CA GLU A 267 9.91 10.82 -18.61
C GLU A 267 8.69 11.75 -18.80
N ILE A 268 8.84 13.03 -18.43
CA ILE A 268 7.81 14.07 -18.60
C ILE A 268 7.74 14.52 -20.06
N LYS A 269 8.89 14.62 -20.75
CA LYS A 269 8.94 14.86 -22.21
C LYS A 269 8.29 13.72 -22.98
N ASP A 270 8.58 12.46 -22.61
CA ASP A 270 8.10 11.27 -23.31
C ASP A 270 6.59 11.06 -23.16
N VAL A 271 6.03 11.30 -21.97
CA VAL A 271 4.57 11.28 -21.75
C VAL A 271 3.88 12.36 -22.60
N ALA A 272 4.41 13.60 -22.62
CA ALA A 272 3.83 14.67 -23.42
C ALA A 272 3.93 14.40 -24.94
N ASN A 273 5.09 13.92 -25.40
CA ASN A 273 5.33 13.52 -26.79
C ASN A 273 4.40 12.37 -27.23
N TYR A 274 4.23 11.35 -26.39
CA TYR A 274 3.28 10.25 -26.67
C TYR A 274 1.85 10.78 -26.84
N ILE A 275 1.39 11.62 -25.92
CA ILE A 275 0.04 12.21 -25.97
C ILE A 275 -0.20 12.99 -27.26
N HIS A 276 0.73 13.85 -27.68
CA HIS A 276 0.52 14.74 -28.83
C HIS A 276 0.88 14.10 -30.17
N ASN A 277 2.02 13.42 -30.27
CA ASN A 277 2.67 13.11 -31.54
C ASN A 277 2.58 11.63 -31.96
N VAL A 278 2.34 10.70 -31.02
CA VAL A 278 2.18 9.27 -31.34
C VAL A 278 0.73 8.98 -31.76
N LYS A 279 0.56 8.32 -32.90
CA LYS A 279 -0.73 7.90 -33.47
C LYS A 279 -1.13 6.50 -32.97
N ILE A 280 -2.41 6.28 -32.69
CA ILE A 280 -2.94 4.99 -32.22
C ILE A 280 -3.52 4.21 -33.41
N ASP A 281 -2.72 3.33 -34.00
CA ASP A 281 -3.06 2.52 -35.17
C ASP A 281 -3.22 1.03 -34.83
N SER A 282 -4.09 0.73 -33.85
CA SER A 282 -4.42 -0.65 -33.44
C SER A 282 -5.93 -0.84 -33.35
N GLU A 283 -6.50 -1.60 -34.28
CA GLU A 283 -7.93 -1.96 -34.26
C GLU A 283 -8.28 -2.83 -33.04
N LEU A 284 -7.35 -3.70 -32.61
CA LEU A 284 -7.49 -4.50 -31.38
C LEU A 284 -7.56 -3.62 -30.13
N ALA A 285 -6.77 -2.53 -30.07
CA ALA A 285 -6.85 -1.58 -28.97
C ALA A 285 -8.20 -0.84 -28.96
N PHE A 286 -8.72 -0.43 -30.12
CA PHE A 286 -10.05 0.20 -30.20
C PHE A 286 -11.21 -0.76 -29.91
N ASP A 287 -11.17 -2.02 -30.36
CA ASP A 287 -12.15 -3.05 -29.97
C ASP A 287 -12.10 -3.28 -28.46
N THR A 288 -10.93 -3.58 -27.90
CA THR A 288 -10.78 -3.83 -26.46
C THR A 288 -11.20 -2.61 -25.63
N ALA A 289 -10.92 -1.39 -26.09
CA ALA A 289 -11.37 -0.16 -25.45
C ALA A 289 -12.90 -0.04 -25.38
N ARG A 290 -13.66 -0.46 -26.41
CA ARG A 290 -15.13 -0.50 -26.35
C ARG A 290 -15.62 -1.45 -25.27
N TRP A 291 -15.02 -2.64 -25.18
CA TRP A 291 -15.36 -3.62 -24.15
C TRP A 291 -15.03 -3.10 -22.74
N VAL A 292 -13.86 -2.45 -22.54
CA VAL A 292 -13.54 -1.78 -21.26
C VAL A 292 -14.55 -0.68 -20.96
N PHE A 293 -14.89 0.17 -21.93
CA PHE A 293 -15.81 1.30 -21.75
C PHE A 293 -17.19 0.85 -21.26
N VAL A 294 -17.79 -0.17 -21.88
CA VAL A 294 -19.11 -0.68 -21.45
C VAL A 294 -19.04 -1.46 -20.13
N ASP A 295 -18.01 -2.28 -19.91
CA ASP A 295 -17.81 -2.98 -18.64
C ASP A 295 -17.67 -2.01 -17.45
N THR A 296 -16.85 -0.97 -17.64
CA THR A 296 -16.55 0.06 -16.64
C THR A 296 -17.81 0.87 -16.29
N LEU A 297 -18.60 1.27 -17.30
CA LEU A 297 -19.89 1.94 -17.07
C LEU A 297 -20.90 1.02 -16.36
N GLY A 298 -20.94 -0.27 -16.72
CA GLY A 298 -21.74 -1.26 -16.01
C GLY A 298 -21.34 -1.41 -14.54
N CYS A 299 -20.04 -1.46 -14.25
CA CYS A 299 -19.52 -1.49 -12.86
C CYS A 299 -19.90 -0.23 -12.08
N GLY A 300 -19.81 0.95 -12.70
CA GLY A 300 -20.24 2.21 -12.08
C GLY A 300 -21.74 2.27 -11.75
N LEU A 301 -22.59 1.68 -12.59
CA LEU A 301 -24.02 1.58 -12.31
C LEU A 301 -24.31 0.59 -11.18
N LYS A 302 -23.71 -0.61 -11.19
CA LYS A 302 -23.86 -1.59 -10.11
C LYS A 302 -23.40 -1.04 -8.75
N ALA A 303 -22.41 -0.14 -8.74
CA ALA A 303 -22.00 0.56 -7.52
C ALA A 303 -23.11 1.45 -6.92
N LEU A 304 -24.01 2.02 -7.74
CA LEU A 304 -25.13 2.85 -7.25
C LEU A 304 -26.20 2.06 -6.47
N GLU A 305 -26.19 0.72 -6.51
CA GLU A 305 -27.01 -0.10 -5.60
C GLU A 305 -26.52 -0.02 -4.14
N PHE A 306 -25.24 0.29 -3.92
CA PHE A 306 -24.59 0.31 -2.61
C PHE A 306 -24.67 1.70 -1.98
N GLU A 307 -25.28 1.79 -0.79
CA GLU A 307 -25.49 3.07 -0.09
C GLU A 307 -24.18 3.78 0.22
N GLN A 308 -23.16 3.03 0.63
CA GLN A 308 -21.84 3.56 0.99
C GLN A 308 -21.13 4.20 -0.22
N CYS A 309 -21.49 3.82 -1.44
CA CYS A 309 -21.07 4.52 -2.66
C CYS A 309 -21.87 5.82 -2.82
N ARG A 310 -23.21 5.73 -2.86
CA ARG A 310 -24.11 6.89 -3.04
C ARG A 310 -23.83 8.02 -2.05
N ASN A 311 -23.54 7.69 -0.79
CA ASN A 311 -23.32 8.65 0.30
C ASN A 311 -22.04 9.50 0.14
N ILE A 312 -21.21 9.27 -0.88
CA ILE A 312 -20.08 10.15 -1.24
C ILE A 312 -20.21 10.78 -2.64
N LEU A 313 -21.37 10.63 -3.30
CA LEU A 313 -21.63 11.21 -4.62
C LEU A 313 -22.42 12.53 -4.50
N GLY A 314 -22.65 13.18 -5.63
CA GLY A 314 -23.40 14.43 -5.74
C GLY A 314 -22.54 15.69 -5.66
N PRO A 315 -23.17 16.87 -5.53
CA PRO A 315 -22.50 18.15 -5.39
C PRO A 315 -21.95 18.35 -3.96
N ILE A 316 -20.85 19.10 -3.82
CA ILE A 316 -20.26 19.43 -2.51
C ILE A 316 -21.22 20.28 -1.64
N VAL A 317 -22.12 21.03 -2.28
CA VAL A 317 -23.20 21.78 -1.63
C VAL A 317 -24.51 21.44 -2.34
N GLU A 318 -25.50 20.97 -1.59
CA GLU A 318 -26.79 20.58 -2.14
C GLU A 318 -27.50 21.74 -2.88
N GLY A 319 -28.17 21.41 -3.97
CA GLY A 319 -28.80 22.40 -4.86
C GLY A 319 -27.83 23.22 -5.73
N THR A 320 -26.54 22.89 -5.78
CA THR A 320 -25.59 23.53 -6.73
C THR A 320 -26.01 23.27 -8.18
N VAL A 321 -26.19 24.35 -8.96
CA VAL A 321 -26.46 24.29 -10.40
C VAL A 321 -25.19 24.62 -11.18
N VAL A 322 -24.77 23.74 -12.09
CA VAL A 322 -23.60 23.94 -12.96
C VAL A 322 -24.03 24.03 -14.43
N PRO A 323 -24.09 25.24 -15.03
CA PRO A 323 -24.40 25.40 -16.45
C PRO A 323 -23.43 24.63 -17.33
N ASN A 324 -23.96 23.84 -18.27
CA ASN A 324 -23.22 22.92 -19.14
C ASN A 324 -22.34 21.90 -18.40
N GLY A 325 -22.58 21.69 -17.09
CA GLY A 325 -21.84 20.73 -16.28
C GLY A 325 -21.90 19.31 -16.84
N THR A 326 -20.92 18.48 -16.46
CA THR A 326 -20.95 17.06 -16.83
C THR A 326 -22.01 16.32 -16.02
N LYS A 327 -22.69 15.36 -16.63
CA LYS A 327 -23.71 14.54 -15.97
C LYS A 327 -23.14 13.20 -15.54
N VAL A 328 -23.52 12.75 -14.34
CA VAL A 328 -23.03 11.49 -13.77
C VAL A 328 -24.00 10.34 -14.14
N PRO A 329 -23.55 9.31 -14.90
CA PRO A 329 -24.40 8.20 -15.36
C PRO A 329 -25.19 7.52 -14.22
N GLY A 330 -26.46 7.16 -14.47
CA GLY A 330 -27.33 6.51 -13.49
C GLY A 330 -27.91 7.42 -12.41
N THR A 331 -27.57 8.71 -12.41
CA THR A 331 -28.04 9.73 -11.47
C THR A 331 -28.70 10.91 -12.19
N ASN A 332 -29.22 11.86 -11.43
CA ASN A 332 -29.69 13.17 -11.91
C ASN A 332 -28.64 14.30 -11.72
N TYR A 333 -27.42 13.99 -11.26
CA TYR A 333 -26.41 15.00 -10.93
C TYR A 333 -25.79 15.62 -12.19
N GLN A 334 -25.75 16.95 -12.24
CA GLN A 334 -24.98 17.74 -13.19
C GLN A 334 -23.96 18.61 -12.45
N LEU A 335 -22.68 18.33 -12.65
CA LEU A 335 -21.56 18.80 -11.82
C LEU A 335 -20.51 19.54 -12.65
N ASP A 336 -19.59 20.23 -11.98
CA ASP A 336 -18.36 20.71 -12.61
C ASP A 336 -17.47 19.53 -13.02
N PRO A 337 -16.55 19.67 -14.00
CA PRO A 337 -15.73 18.56 -14.48
C PRO A 337 -14.78 17.97 -13.42
N VAL A 338 -14.45 18.72 -12.36
CA VAL A 338 -13.59 18.22 -11.28
C VAL A 338 -14.40 17.29 -10.38
N ASN A 339 -15.54 17.72 -9.88
CA ASN A 339 -16.39 16.88 -9.03
C ASN A 339 -17.11 15.76 -9.82
N GLY A 340 -17.42 15.98 -11.10
CA GLY A 340 -17.87 14.93 -12.01
C GLY A 340 -16.83 13.81 -12.18
N ALA A 341 -15.54 14.16 -12.32
CA ALA A 341 -14.46 13.19 -12.41
C ALA A 341 -14.28 12.37 -11.11
N PHE A 342 -14.52 12.99 -9.94
CA PHE A 342 -14.60 12.28 -8.67
C PHE A 342 -15.74 11.26 -8.67
N ASN A 343 -16.95 11.71 -8.97
CA ASN A 343 -18.17 10.91 -8.94
C ASN A 343 -18.05 9.67 -9.83
N ILE A 344 -17.75 9.88 -11.12
CA ILE A 344 -17.62 8.81 -12.10
C ILE A 344 -16.47 7.85 -11.70
N GLY A 345 -15.30 8.38 -11.33
CA GLY A 345 -14.14 7.57 -10.94
C GLY A 345 -14.34 6.76 -9.66
N ALA A 346 -15.09 7.29 -8.68
CA ALA A 346 -15.42 6.58 -7.45
C ALA A 346 -16.46 5.48 -7.68
N MET A 347 -17.45 5.71 -8.54
CA MET A 347 -18.46 4.70 -8.90
C MET A 347 -17.84 3.51 -9.62
N ILE A 348 -17.12 3.75 -10.73
CA ILE A 348 -16.62 2.68 -11.61
C ILE A 348 -15.65 1.73 -10.89
N ARG A 349 -14.88 2.26 -9.93
CA ARG A 349 -13.92 1.50 -9.12
C ARG A 349 -14.52 0.88 -7.85
N TRP A 350 -15.75 1.25 -7.47
CA TRP A 350 -16.25 1.04 -6.11
C TRP A 350 -16.20 -0.42 -5.65
N LEU A 351 -16.73 -1.30 -6.49
CA LEU A 351 -16.93 -2.72 -6.22
C LEU A 351 -15.73 -3.60 -6.57
N ASP A 352 -14.59 -3.01 -6.94
CA ASP A 352 -13.41 -3.77 -7.37
C ASP A 352 -13.72 -4.71 -8.56
N PHE A 353 -14.68 -4.36 -9.41
CA PHE A 353 -15.21 -5.25 -10.47
C PHE A 353 -14.92 -4.74 -11.89
N ASN A 354 -14.24 -3.60 -12.03
CA ASN A 354 -13.74 -3.06 -13.30
C ASN A 354 -12.47 -3.81 -13.78
N ASP A 355 -11.74 -3.21 -14.73
CA ASP A 355 -10.56 -3.80 -15.35
C ASP A 355 -9.39 -3.99 -14.35
N CYS A 356 -8.29 -4.58 -14.83
CA CYS A 356 -7.05 -4.66 -14.07
C CYS A 356 -5.81 -4.72 -14.97
N TRP A 357 -4.70 -4.20 -14.45
CA TRP A 357 -3.36 -4.36 -14.98
C TRP A 357 -2.43 -4.79 -13.85
N LEU A 358 -1.70 -5.90 -14.07
CA LEU A 358 -0.86 -6.56 -13.08
C LEU A 358 0.59 -6.60 -13.56
N ALA A 359 1.49 -5.93 -12.84
CA ALA A 359 2.92 -5.89 -13.14
C ALA A 359 3.75 -5.70 -11.83
N ALA A 360 4.84 -4.92 -11.87
CA ALA A 360 5.58 -4.55 -10.65
C ALA A 360 4.77 -3.61 -9.73
N GLU A 361 3.87 -2.83 -10.32
CA GLU A 361 2.70 -2.24 -9.65
C GLU A 361 1.41 -2.86 -10.19
N TRP A 362 0.36 -2.86 -9.36
CA TRP A 362 -1.00 -3.26 -9.76
C TRP A 362 -1.87 -2.02 -9.94
N GLY A 363 -2.83 -2.02 -10.86
CA GLY A 363 -3.80 -0.93 -11.00
C GLY A 363 -5.01 -1.31 -11.83
N HIS A 364 -5.90 -0.33 -12.03
CA HIS A 364 -7.12 -0.46 -12.82
C HIS A 364 -7.16 0.71 -13.81
N PRO A 365 -6.58 0.56 -15.01
CA PRO A 365 -6.44 1.70 -15.92
C PRO A 365 -7.77 2.28 -16.42
N SER A 366 -8.87 1.53 -16.35
CA SER A 366 -10.23 2.05 -16.53
C SER A 366 -10.63 3.16 -15.55
N ASP A 367 -9.98 3.27 -14.37
CA ASP A 367 -10.26 4.33 -13.39
C ASP A 367 -10.17 5.74 -14.01
N ASN A 368 -9.24 5.94 -14.97
CA ASN A 368 -9.04 7.20 -15.69
C ASN A 368 -10.28 7.64 -16.49
N LEU A 369 -11.24 6.74 -16.75
CA LEU A 369 -12.51 7.10 -17.39
C LEU A 369 -13.28 8.15 -16.59
N GLY A 370 -13.08 8.23 -15.26
CA GLY A 370 -13.62 9.32 -14.44
C GLY A 370 -13.20 10.70 -14.97
N ALA A 371 -11.90 10.93 -15.10
CA ALA A 371 -11.35 12.20 -15.61
C ALA A 371 -11.66 12.44 -17.10
N ILE A 372 -11.60 11.39 -17.92
CA ILE A 372 -11.83 11.45 -19.37
C ILE A 372 -13.29 11.80 -19.68
N LEU A 373 -14.24 11.01 -19.16
CA LEU A 373 -15.67 11.16 -19.47
C LEU A 373 -16.20 12.50 -18.97
N ALA A 374 -15.88 12.88 -17.73
CA ALA A 374 -16.24 14.17 -17.15
C ALA A 374 -15.74 15.36 -17.98
N THR A 375 -14.51 15.26 -18.52
CA THR A 375 -13.92 16.30 -19.38
C THR A 375 -14.60 16.34 -20.75
N ALA A 376 -14.77 15.18 -21.40
CA ALA A 376 -15.33 15.09 -22.76
C ALA A 376 -16.79 15.60 -22.82
N ASP A 377 -17.61 15.18 -21.85
CA ASP A 377 -19.02 15.56 -21.70
C ASP A 377 -19.16 17.06 -21.40
N TRP A 378 -18.43 17.58 -20.40
CA TRP A 378 -18.42 19.01 -20.07
C TRP A 378 -17.99 19.91 -21.24
N ILE A 379 -16.90 19.57 -21.92
CA ILE A 379 -16.42 20.36 -23.07
C ILE A 379 -17.45 20.33 -24.20
N THR A 380 -18.03 19.16 -24.49
CA THR A 380 -18.99 19.01 -25.59
C THR A 380 -20.27 19.81 -25.34
N ARG A 381 -20.87 19.71 -24.15
CA ARG A 381 -22.04 20.52 -23.76
C ARG A 381 -21.73 22.01 -23.77
N THR A 382 -20.55 22.39 -23.29
CA THR A 382 -20.10 23.80 -23.29
C THR A 382 -19.92 24.34 -24.70
N ASN A 383 -19.36 23.55 -25.63
CA ASN A 383 -19.11 23.96 -27.00
C ASN A 383 -20.38 23.96 -27.86
N LYS A 384 -21.30 22.99 -27.69
CA LYS A 384 -22.65 23.04 -28.30
C LYS A 384 -23.40 24.33 -27.90
N ASN A 385 -23.21 24.79 -26.66
CA ASN A 385 -23.76 26.04 -26.15
C ASN A 385 -22.83 27.26 -26.33
N GLY A 386 -22.02 27.28 -27.40
CA GLY A 386 -21.27 28.46 -27.87
C GLY A 386 -19.87 28.65 -27.27
N GLY A 387 -19.42 27.75 -26.40
CA GLY A 387 -18.05 27.71 -25.88
C GLY A 387 -17.00 27.30 -26.91
N LYS A 388 -15.72 27.40 -26.52
CA LYS A 388 -14.55 27.05 -27.37
C LYS A 388 -13.45 26.30 -26.60
N LEU A 389 -13.82 25.54 -25.56
CA LEU A 389 -12.89 24.70 -24.80
C LEU A 389 -12.36 23.56 -25.69
N GLY A 390 -11.17 23.03 -25.43
CA GLY A 390 -10.61 21.95 -26.27
C GLY A 390 -10.51 22.34 -27.76
N ASN A 391 -10.18 23.61 -28.04
CA ASN A 391 -10.18 24.19 -29.40
C ASN A 391 -11.55 24.11 -30.14
N GLY A 392 -12.66 24.09 -29.40
CA GLY A 392 -14.01 23.99 -29.96
C GLY A 392 -14.42 22.56 -30.35
N LYS A 393 -13.67 21.54 -29.93
CA LYS A 393 -13.95 20.13 -30.19
C LYS A 393 -15.32 19.71 -29.64
N ILE A 394 -16.12 19.07 -30.49
CA ILE A 394 -17.22 18.19 -30.10
C ILE A 394 -16.62 16.78 -29.96
N PHE A 395 -16.68 16.17 -28.78
CA PHE A 395 -16.10 14.86 -28.55
C PHE A 395 -17.06 13.76 -28.98
N LYS A 396 -16.55 12.79 -29.74
CA LYS A 396 -17.21 11.53 -30.04
C LYS A 396 -16.82 10.48 -29.01
N VAL A 397 -17.61 9.40 -28.91
CA VAL A 397 -17.18 8.22 -28.12
C VAL A 397 -15.82 7.70 -28.60
N ARG A 398 -15.53 7.71 -29.91
CA ARG A 398 -14.20 7.32 -30.43
C ARG A 398 -13.04 8.15 -29.87
N ASP A 399 -13.24 9.46 -29.59
CA ASP A 399 -12.21 10.28 -28.95
C ASP A 399 -11.97 9.86 -27.50
N VAL A 400 -13.04 9.47 -26.78
CA VAL A 400 -12.96 8.89 -25.43
C VAL A 400 -12.23 7.54 -25.44
N LEU A 401 -12.46 6.70 -26.45
CA LEU A 401 -11.73 5.43 -26.61
C LEU A 401 -10.23 5.65 -26.85
N GLU A 402 -9.83 6.61 -27.70
CA GLU A 402 -8.41 6.95 -27.87
C GLU A 402 -7.80 7.51 -26.57
N ALA A 403 -8.54 8.38 -25.86
CA ALA A 403 -8.14 8.89 -24.54
C ALA A 403 -7.96 7.76 -23.52
N MET A 404 -8.83 6.75 -23.51
CA MET A 404 -8.70 5.55 -22.66
C MET A 404 -7.45 4.76 -23.02
N ILE A 405 -7.21 4.44 -24.31
CA ILE A 405 -6.00 3.73 -24.76
C ILE A 405 -4.73 4.45 -24.28
N ARG A 406 -4.68 5.77 -24.42
CA ARG A 406 -3.55 6.59 -23.98
C ARG A 406 -3.35 6.60 -22.46
N ALA A 407 -4.43 6.67 -21.69
CA ALA A 407 -4.35 6.58 -20.23
C ALA A 407 -3.87 5.18 -19.78
N HIS A 408 -4.37 4.13 -20.43
CA HIS A 408 -3.95 2.75 -20.18
C HIS A 408 -2.46 2.59 -20.43
N GLU A 409 -1.96 3.06 -21.57
CA GLU A 409 -0.54 2.92 -21.92
C GLU A 409 0.38 3.66 -20.93
N ILE A 410 0.05 4.89 -20.53
CA ILE A 410 0.86 5.66 -19.57
C ILE A 410 0.89 4.97 -18.22
N GLN A 411 -0.27 4.66 -17.64
CA GLN A 411 -0.36 4.01 -16.32
C GLN A 411 0.26 2.61 -16.34
N GLY A 412 -0.03 1.80 -17.37
CA GLY A 412 0.40 0.42 -17.43
C GLY A 412 1.87 0.24 -17.78
N CYS A 413 2.46 1.07 -18.67
CA CYS A 413 3.89 1.03 -18.94
C CYS A 413 4.72 1.57 -17.77
N MET A 414 4.26 2.60 -17.06
CA MET A 414 4.85 3.00 -15.77
C MET A 414 4.84 1.84 -14.78
N ALA A 415 3.71 1.14 -14.64
CA ALA A 415 3.56 0.01 -13.70
C ALA A 415 4.42 -1.23 -14.03
N LEU A 416 5.02 -1.32 -15.22
CA LEU A 416 5.80 -2.51 -15.65
C LEU A 416 6.94 -2.82 -14.69
N GLU A 417 7.77 -1.82 -14.39
CA GLU A 417 8.99 -1.97 -13.56
C GLU A 417 8.95 -1.07 -12.31
N ASN A 418 8.11 -0.01 -12.30
CA ASN A 418 8.09 0.99 -11.22
C ASN A 418 7.04 0.64 -10.17
N SER A 419 7.50 0.15 -9.02
CA SER A 419 6.67 -0.34 -7.92
C SER A 419 6.52 0.71 -6.81
N PHE A 420 5.38 1.39 -6.77
CA PHE A 420 5.07 2.44 -5.79
C PHE A 420 4.67 1.83 -4.43
N ASN A 421 4.06 0.64 -4.45
CA ASN A 421 3.75 -0.13 -3.25
C ASN A 421 5.00 -0.50 -2.43
N LYS A 422 6.15 -0.74 -3.08
CA LYS A 422 7.44 -1.01 -2.41
C LYS A 422 8.04 0.22 -1.70
N VAL A 423 7.58 1.44 -2.04
CA VAL A 423 7.92 2.69 -1.32
C VAL A 423 6.73 3.25 -0.50
N GLY A 424 5.66 2.48 -0.33
CA GLY A 424 4.50 2.81 0.50
C GLY A 424 3.45 3.74 -0.13
N LEU A 425 3.65 4.16 -1.38
CA LEU A 425 2.75 5.05 -2.12
C LEU A 425 1.71 4.27 -2.93
N ASP A 426 0.54 4.87 -3.13
CA ASP A 426 -0.58 4.23 -3.80
C ASP A 426 -0.56 4.40 -5.32
N HIS A 427 -0.93 3.32 -6.04
CA HIS A 427 -0.98 3.28 -7.50
C HIS A 427 -1.83 4.38 -8.15
N VAL A 428 -2.71 5.05 -7.40
CA VAL A 428 -3.49 6.19 -7.92
C VAL A 428 -2.62 7.42 -8.25
N VAL A 429 -1.32 7.42 -7.89
CA VAL A 429 -0.33 8.33 -8.51
C VAL A 429 -0.27 8.17 -10.03
N LEU A 430 -0.38 6.93 -10.54
CA LEU A 430 -0.37 6.65 -11.98
C LEU A 430 -1.70 6.99 -12.66
N VAL A 431 -2.83 6.84 -11.94
CA VAL A 431 -4.14 7.37 -12.38
C VAL A 431 -4.08 8.90 -12.50
N LYS A 432 -3.55 9.58 -11.47
CA LYS A 432 -3.35 11.04 -11.48
C LYS A 432 -2.47 11.49 -12.65
N LEU A 433 -1.35 10.80 -12.89
CA LEU A 433 -0.43 11.04 -14.01
C LEU A 433 -1.13 10.87 -15.38
N ALA A 434 -1.71 9.69 -15.63
CA ALA A 434 -2.29 9.33 -16.91
C ALA A 434 -3.51 10.19 -17.24
N SER A 435 -4.40 10.40 -16.27
CA SER A 435 -5.52 11.34 -16.40
C SER A 435 -5.04 12.77 -16.69
N THR A 436 -4.02 13.28 -16.00
CA THR A 436 -3.51 14.64 -16.22
C THR A 436 -2.94 14.82 -17.63
N ALA A 437 -2.16 13.85 -18.11
CA ALA A 437 -1.56 13.88 -19.43
C ALA A 437 -2.63 13.85 -20.55
N VAL A 438 -3.63 12.96 -20.44
CA VAL A 438 -4.71 12.82 -21.42
C VAL A 438 -5.65 14.03 -21.40
N VAL A 439 -6.12 14.46 -20.21
CA VAL A 439 -7.02 15.60 -20.05
C VAL A 439 -6.37 16.91 -20.53
N SER A 440 -5.04 17.04 -20.46
CA SER A 440 -4.32 18.19 -21.02
C SER A 440 -4.58 18.37 -22.53
N LYS A 441 -4.45 17.29 -23.31
CA LYS A 441 -4.76 17.33 -24.75
C LYS A 441 -6.25 17.57 -25.00
N MET A 442 -7.12 16.97 -24.20
CA MET A 442 -8.59 17.15 -24.34
C MET A 442 -9.03 18.59 -24.07
N MET A 443 -8.45 19.26 -23.07
CA MET A 443 -8.71 20.67 -22.79
C MET A 443 -8.04 21.63 -23.78
N GLY A 444 -7.20 21.12 -24.70
CA GLY A 444 -6.59 21.87 -25.79
C GLY A 444 -5.21 22.46 -25.48
N LEU A 445 -4.58 22.06 -24.37
CA LEU A 445 -3.22 22.49 -24.05
C LEU A 445 -2.20 21.84 -24.99
N ASN A 446 -1.15 22.59 -25.34
CA ASN A 446 -0.07 22.10 -26.20
C ASN A 446 0.91 21.16 -25.45
N GLU A 447 1.88 20.59 -26.17
CA GLU A 447 2.87 19.66 -25.62
C GLU A 447 3.72 20.25 -24.47
N ALA A 448 4.09 21.53 -24.54
CA ALA A 448 4.85 22.19 -23.47
C ALA A 448 3.99 22.37 -22.21
N GLN A 449 2.75 22.84 -22.37
CA GLN A 449 1.78 22.92 -21.29
C GLN A 449 1.38 21.54 -20.73
N THR A 450 1.46 20.48 -21.55
CA THR A 450 1.24 19.10 -21.08
C THR A 450 2.39 18.64 -20.19
N ARG A 451 3.65 19.04 -20.48
CA ARG A 451 4.77 18.86 -19.53
C ARG A 451 4.55 19.65 -18.25
N ASP A 452 4.05 20.89 -18.35
CA ASP A 452 3.74 21.70 -17.17
C ASP A 452 2.72 20.97 -16.26
N ALA A 453 1.60 20.50 -16.83
CA ALA A 453 0.58 19.75 -16.10
C ALA A 453 1.07 18.41 -15.53
N VAL A 454 1.83 17.63 -16.30
CA VAL A 454 2.43 16.37 -15.82
C VAL A 454 3.41 16.61 -14.68
N SER A 455 4.21 17.68 -14.71
CA SER A 455 5.10 18.02 -13.59
C SER A 455 4.34 18.43 -12.33
N GLN A 456 3.19 19.12 -12.49
CA GLN A 456 2.28 19.44 -11.39
C GLN A 456 1.58 18.20 -10.81
N ALA A 457 1.39 17.11 -11.59
CA ALA A 457 0.91 15.83 -11.06
C ALA A 457 1.97 15.08 -10.22
N TRP A 458 3.26 15.27 -10.53
CA TRP A 458 4.37 14.67 -9.78
C TRP A 458 4.73 15.41 -8.49
N VAL A 459 4.73 16.75 -8.49
CA VAL A 459 5.04 17.56 -7.28
C VAL A 459 3.96 17.45 -6.18
N ASP A 460 2.77 17.01 -6.57
CA ASP A 460 1.61 16.94 -5.70
C ASP A 460 1.69 15.83 -4.64
N GLY A 461 0.91 15.97 -3.56
CA GLY A 461 0.84 14.97 -2.50
C GLY A 461 0.32 13.61 -3.02
N GLN A 462 1.17 12.59 -2.95
CA GLN A 462 0.80 11.21 -3.29
C GLN A 462 0.30 10.47 -2.04
N SER A 463 -0.82 9.74 -2.15
CA SER A 463 -1.42 9.08 -0.99
C SER A 463 -0.68 7.80 -0.58
N LEU A 464 -0.58 7.54 0.73
CA LEU A 464 -0.11 6.27 1.27
C LEU A 464 -1.11 5.12 0.99
N ARG A 465 -0.63 3.87 0.91
CA ARG A 465 -1.49 2.68 0.73
C ARG A 465 -2.25 2.20 1.96
N THR A 466 -2.18 2.91 3.10
CA THR A 466 -2.63 2.40 4.42
C THR A 466 -4.06 1.85 4.41
N TYR A 467 -4.97 2.47 3.66
CA TYR A 467 -6.37 2.05 3.52
C TYR A 467 -6.61 0.76 2.71
N ARG A 468 -5.55 0.16 2.13
CA ARG A 468 -5.59 -1.14 1.43
C ARG A 468 -4.96 -2.28 2.23
N HIS A 469 -4.48 -2.03 3.45
CA HIS A 469 -3.72 -3.00 4.23
C HIS A 469 -4.19 -3.10 5.68
N SER A 470 -4.37 -4.33 6.16
CA SER A 470 -4.66 -4.67 7.55
C SER A 470 -3.67 -4.00 8.52
N PRO A 471 -4.11 -3.41 9.65
CA PRO A 471 -5.48 -3.43 10.20
C PRO A 471 -6.33 -2.22 9.79
N ASN A 472 -6.03 -1.53 8.68
CA ASN A 472 -6.69 -0.29 8.27
C ASN A 472 -7.43 -0.41 6.93
N THR A 473 -7.70 -1.63 6.46
CA THR A 473 -8.41 -1.88 5.19
C THR A 473 -9.79 -1.23 5.23
N MET A 474 -10.09 -0.31 4.31
CA MET A 474 -11.35 0.46 4.34
C MET A 474 -11.80 0.96 2.95
N SER A 475 -13.01 1.52 2.90
CA SER A 475 -13.67 2.03 1.68
C SER A 475 -12.86 3.06 0.88
N ARG A 476 -11.83 3.71 1.42
CA ARG A 476 -10.93 4.56 0.62
C ARG A 476 -10.22 3.77 -0.50
N LYS A 477 -10.09 2.44 -0.40
CA LYS A 477 -9.61 1.60 -1.52
C LYS A 477 -10.48 1.73 -2.78
N SER A 478 -11.76 2.04 -2.59
CA SER A 478 -12.80 2.07 -3.61
C SER A 478 -12.98 3.45 -4.26
N TRP A 479 -12.58 4.54 -3.60
CA TRP A 479 -12.73 5.92 -4.13
C TRP A 479 -11.43 6.70 -4.34
N ALA A 480 -10.27 6.21 -3.87
CA ALA A 480 -8.98 6.90 -4.05
C ALA A 480 -8.60 7.15 -5.53
N ALA A 481 -9.14 6.37 -6.47
CA ALA A 481 -8.92 6.57 -7.89
C ALA A 481 -9.79 7.70 -8.47
N GLY A 482 -11.01 7.88 -7.97
CA GLY A 482 -11.84 9.06 -8.22
C GLY A 482 -11.22 10.34 -7.66
N ASP A 483 -10.63 10.27 -6.46
CA ASP A 483 -9.85 11.36 -5.84
C ASP A 483 -8.65 11.76 -6.73
N ALA A 484 -7.92 10.79 -7.29
CA ALA A 484 -6.87 11.04 -8.29
C ALA A 484 -7.41 11.63 -9.61
N CYS A 485 -8.57 11.20 -10.10
CA CYS A 485 -9.21 11.77 -11.30
C CYS A 485 -9.65 13.22 -11.07
N GLN A 486 -10.32 13.50 -9.95
CA GLN A 486 -10.69 14.84 -9.50
C GLN A 486 -9.46 15.75 -9.48
N LYS A 487 -8.38 15.27 -8.85
CA LYS A 487 -7.12 15.99 -8.73
C LYS A 487 -6.47 16.27 -10.08
N ALA A 488 -6.44 15.30 -11.00
CA ALA A 488 -5.91 15.46 -12.34
C ALA A 488 -6.60 16.60 -13.11
N VAL A 489 -7.93 16.56 -13.21
CA VAL A 489 -8.72 17.63 -13.87
C VAL A 489 -8.46 18.99 -13.21
N ASN A 490 -8.38 19.02 -11.89
CA ASN A 490 -8.12 20.24 -11.09
C ASN A 490 -6.68 20.78 -11.25
N LEU A 491 -5.70 19.96 -11.67
CA LEU A 491 -4.35 20.41 -12.02
C LEU A 491 -4.31 20.98 -13.45
N VAL A 492 -4.91 20.28 -14.42
CA VAL A 492 -4.99 20.76 -15.82
C VAL A 492 -5.69 22.12 -15.90
N LEU A 493 -6.77 22.33 -15.14
CA LEU A 493 -7.49 23.62 -15.06
C LEU A 493 -6.69 24.77 -14.45
N LYS A 494 -5.53 24.53 -13.83
CA LYS A 494 -4.59 25.59 -13.39
C LYS A 494 -3.61 25.94 -14.49
N VAL A 495 -3.02 24.94 -15.14
CA VAL A 495 -2.09 25.16 -16.27
C VAL A 495 -2.82 25.80 -17.46
N LEU A 496 -4.11 25.48 -17.67
CA LEU A 496 -4.97 26.14 -18.65
C LEU A 496 -5.17 27.65 -18.34
N LYS A 497 -4.95 28.08 -17.10
CA LYS A 497 -4.98 29.48 -16.65
C LYS A 497 -3.59 30.12 -16.55
N GLY A 498 -2.53 29.43 -16.96
CA GLY A 498 -1.15 29.92 -16.99
C GLY A 498 -0.26 29.51 -15.80
N GLU A 499 -0.70 28.56 -14.96
CA GLU A 499 0.19 27.95 -13.96
C GLU A 499 1.38 27.24 -14.64
N GLN A 500 2.58 27.40 -14.08
CA GLN A 500 3.81 26.89 -14.70
C GLN A 500 4.18 25.51 -14.18
N GLY A 501 4.99 24.77 -14.95
CA GLY A 501 5.54 23.50 -14.50
C GLY A 501 6.86 23.60 -13.74
N LEU A 502 7.31 22.44 -13.28
CA LEU A 502 8.56 22.23 -12.55
C LEU A 502 9.46 21.29 -13.37
N PRO A 503 10.44 21.81 -14.13
CA PRO A 503 11.17 21.00 -15.10
C PRO A 503 11.86 19.74 -14.54
N THR A 504 12.51 19.89 -13.39
CA THR A 504 13.29 18.82 -12.73
C THR A 504 12.55 18.24 -11.51
N VAL A 505 11.23 18.06 -11.60
CA VAL A 505 10.40 17.60 -10.46
C VAL A 505 10.71 16.16 -10.02
N LEU A 506 11.22 15.33 -10.92
CA LEU A 506 11.68 13.97 -10.59
C LEU A 506 13.14 14.00 -10.11
N SER A 507 14.01 14.69 -10.86
CA SER A 507 15.48 14.61 -10.72
C SER A 507 16.15 15.64 -9.79
N ALA A 508 15.42 16.64 -9.28
CA ALA A 508 16.02 17.68 -8.42
C ALA A 508 16.69 17.08 -7.17
N PRO A 509 18.00 17.30 -6.93
CA PRO A 509 18.67 16.76 -5.74
C PRO A 509 17.99 17.22 -4.44
N THR A 510 17.84 16.29 -3.50
CA THR A 510 17.18 16.44 -2.19
C THR A 510 15.66 16.65 -2.23
N TRP A 511 15.09 17.18 -3.32
CA TRP A 511 13.71 17.69 -3.35
C TRP A 511 12.82 17.10 -4.45
N GLY A 512 13.42 16.39 -5.41
CA GLY A 512 12.71 15.72 -6.50
C GLY A 512 12.06 14.41 -6.05
N PHE A 513 11.08 13.95 -6.82
CA PHE A 513 10.30 12.75 -6.52
C PHE A 513 11.18 11.50 -6.32
N TYR A 514 12.29 11.38 -7.05
CA TYR A 514 13.21 10.25 -6.91
C TYR A 514 13.84 10.20 -5.52
N ASP A 515 14.47 11.28 -5.06
CA ASP A 515 15.10 11.36 -3.74
C ASP A 515 14.08 11.31 -2.59
N VAL A 516 12.96 12.03 -2.72
CA VAL A 516 11.98 12.22 -1.65
C VAL A 516 11.00 11.05 -1.51
N SER A 517 10.72 10.32 -2.60
CA SER A 517 9.58 9.39 -2.67
C SER A 517 9.79 8.12 -3.49
N PHE A 518 10.92 7.96 -4.19
CA PHE A 518 11.26 6.74 -4.93
C PHE A 518 12.62 6.11 -4.53
N GLY A 519 13.16 6.51 -3.37
CA GLY A 519 14.36 5.92 -2.78
C GLY A 519 15.66 6.23 -3.54
N GLY A 520 15.76 7.41 -4.15
CA GLY A 520 16.94 7.88 -4.89
C GLY A 520 17.16 7.18 -6.23
N LYS A 521 16.12 6.55 -6.80
CA LYS A 521 16.20 5.81 -8.07
C LYS A 521 15.36 6.47 -9.16
N PRO A 522 15.82 6.52 -10.42
CA PRO A 522 14.99 6.91 -11.54
C PRO A 522 13.96 5.84 -11.89
N PHE A 523 12.95 6.20 -12.69
CA PHE A 523 12.04 5.22 -13.26
C PHE A 523 12.72 4.33 -14.32
N GLN A 524 12.19 3.13 -14.52
CA GLN A 524 12.66 2.13 -15.49
C GLN A 524 11.56 1.79 -16.49
N PHE A 525 11.94 1.51 -17.73
CA PHE A 525 11.02 1.27 -18.85
C PHE A 525 11.52 0.18 -19.81
N GLN A 526 11.00 -1.03 -19.67
CA GLN A 526 11.20 -2.14 -20.63
C GLN A 526 10.59 -1.87 -22.03
N ARG A 527 9.83 -0.78 -22.23
CA ARG A 527 9.25 -0.38 -23.52
C ARG A 527 8.84 1.10 -23.53
N GLY A 528 8.76 1.69 -24.72
CA GLY A 528 8.06 2.95 -24.96
C GLY A 528 6.53 2.78 -25.06
N TYR A 529 5.81 3.90 -25.05
CA TYR A 529 4.35 3.96 -25.12
C TYR A 529 3.81 3.72 -26.55
N GLY A 530 2.89 2.78 -26.71
CA GLY A 530 2.08 2.52 -27.91
C GLY A 530 0.61 2.28 -27.57
N SER A 531 0.18 1.01 -27.58
CA SER A 531 -1.18 0.55 -27.23
C SER A 531 -1.22 -0.82 -26.52
N TYR A 532 -0.06 -1.31 -26.06
CA TYR A 532 0.10 -2.67 -25.51
C TYR A 532 -0.77 -2.92 -24.28
N VAL A 533 -0.94 -1.93 -23.40
CA VAL A 533 -1.69 -2.12 -22.15
C VAL A 533 -3.16 -2.37 -22.46
N MET A 534 -3.78 -1.60 -23.36
CA MET A 534 -5.18 -1.84 -23.74
C MET A 534 -5.36 -3.21 -24.42
N GLU A 535 -4.45 -3.60 -25.31
CA GLU A 535 -4.51 -4.90 -26.02
C GLU A 535 -4.39 -6.12 -25.07
N ASN A 536 -3.83 -5.93 -23.87
CA ASN A 536 -3.54 -6.98 -22.90
C ASN A 536 -4.23 -6.76 -21.54
N VAL A 537 -5.09 -5.75 -21.42
CA VAL A 537 -5.82 -5.39 -20.19
C VAL A 537 -6.70 -6.54 -19.72
N LEU A 538 -6.83 -6.73 -18.42
CA LEU A 538 -7.56 -7.85 -17.83
C LEU A 538 -8.97 -7.42 -17.42
N PHE A 539 -9.97 -8.27 -17.68
CA PHE A 539 -11.36 -8.03 -17.25
C PHE A 539 -11.70 -8.88 -16.03
N LYS A 540 -12.46 -8.33 -15.07
CA LYS A 540 -13.13 -9.14 -14.05
C LYS A 540 -14.52 -9.51 -14.57
N VAL A 541 -14.63 -10.63 -15.27
CA VAL A 541 -15.85 -11.00 -16.02
C VAL A 541 -16.88 -11.68 -15.12
N SER A 542 -16.47 -12.75 -14.44
CA SER A 542 -17.40 -13.64 -13.74
C SER A 542 -17.66 -13.25 -12.29
N TYR A 543 -16.63 -12.75 -11.58
CA TYR A 543 -16.66 -12.61 -10.11
C TYR A 543 -16.13 -11.24 -9.67
N PRO A 544 -16.79 -10.55 -8.71
CA PRO A 544 -16.33 -9.29 -8.11
C PRO A 544 -15.23 -9.52 -7.05
N ALA A 545 -14.18 -10.21 -7.46
CA ALA A 545 -13.12 -10.75 -6.61
C ALA A 545 -11.75 -10.08 -6.87
N GLU A 546 -10.85 -10.06 -5.88
CA GLU A 546 -9.44 -9.65 -6.10
C GLU A 546 -8.80 -10.51 -7.20
N PHE A 547 -8.04 -9.90 -8.12
CA PHE A 547 -7.74 -10.49 -9.42
C PHE A 547 -6.92 -11.80 -9.31
N HIS A 548 -6.03 -11.89 -8.32
CA HIS A 548 -5.16 -13.06 -8.10
C HIS A 548 -5.93 -14.31 -7.67
N SER A 549 -7.23 -14.19 -7.36
CA SER A 549 -8.13 -15.31 -7.03
C SER A 549 -9.03 -15.80 -8.17
N GLN A 550 -9.15 -15.06 -9.28
CA GLN A 550 -10.19 -15.29 -10.31
C GLN A 550 -10.15 -16.73 -10.88
N THR A 551 -8.94 -17.25 -11.09
CA THR A 551 -8.70 -18.64 -11.55
C THR A 551 -8.92 -19.68 -10.46
N ALA A 552 -8.63 -19.38 -9.18
CA ALA A 552 -8.95 -20.28 -8.06
C ALA A 552 -10.47 -20.43 -7.88
N VAL A 553 -11.22 -19.33 -8.04
CA VAL A 553 -12.69 -19.36 -8.02
C VAL A 553 -13.25 -20.11 -9.23
N GLU A 554 -12.66 -19.96 -10.43
CA GLU A 554 -13.04 -20.77 -11.59
C GLU A 554 -12.76 -22.27 -11.38
N ALA A 555 -11.58 -22.62 -10.86
CA ALA A 555 -11.23 -24.00 -10.50
C ALA A 555 -12.22 -24.60 -9.47
N ALA A 556 -12.58 -23.84 -8.43
CA ALA A 556 -13.57 -24.25 -7.43
C ALA A 556 -14.95 -24.51 -8.07
N GLN A 557 -15.40 -23.64 -9.00
CA GLN A 557 -16.67 -23.84 -9.71
C GLN A 557 -16.65 -25.08 -10.62
N ARG A 558 -15.51 -25.43 -11.21
CA ARG A 558 -15.34 -26.68 -11.99
C ARG A 558 -15.33 -27.90 -11.07
N LEU A 559 -14.63 -27.83 -9.93
CA LEU A 559 -14.60 -28.89 -8.92
C LEU A 559 -15.99 -29.12 -8.28
N ASN A 560 -16.82 -28.09 -8.10
CA ASN A 560 -18.22 -28.26 -7.70
C ASN A 560 -19.01 -29.17 -8.65
N LYS A 561 -18.77 -29.08 -9.97
CA LYS A 561 -19.42 -29.96 -10.95
C LYS A 561 -18.96 -31.42 -10.77
N LYS A 562 -17.66 -31.63 -10.51
CA LYS A 562 -17.08 -32.94 -10.18
C LYS A 562 -17.68 -33.50 -8.87
N LEU A 563 -17.69 -32.72 -7.78
CA LEU A 563 -18.29 -33.09 -6.48
C LEU A 563 -19.78 -33.46 -6.61
N LYS A 564 -20.58 -32.61 -7.27
CA LYS A 564 -22.01 -32.85 -7.46
C LYS A 564 -22.29 -34.13 -8.26
N ALA A 565 -21.48 -34.44 -9.26
CA ALA A 565 -21.58 -35.69 -10.02
C ALA A 565 -21.25 -36.94 -9.19
N MET A 566 -20.43 -36.80 -8.13
CA MET A 566 -20.13 -37.85 -7.15
C MET A 566 -21.16 -37.94 -6.01
N GLY A 567 -22.20 -37.10 -6.00
CA GLY A 567 -23.13 -36.98 -4.87
C GLY A 567 -22.53 -36.32 -3.63
N LYS A 568 -21.45 -35.54 -3.80
CA LYS A 568 -20.64 -34.90 -2.76
C LYS A 568 -20.90 -33.39 -2.69
N SER A 569 -20.59 -32.78 -1.54
CA SER A 569 -20.77 -31.36 -1.25
C SER A 569 -19.52 -30.73 -0.61
N ALA A 570 -19.57 -29.43 -0.30
CA ALA A 570 -18.55 -28.76 0.52
C ALA A 570 -18.41 -29.35 1.94
N GLU A 571 -19.42 -30.05 2.45
CA GLU A 571 -19.34 -30.76 3.73
C GLU A 571 -18.45 -32.00 3.66
N ASP A 572 -18.31 -32.63 2.48
CA ASP A 572 -17.45 -33.81 2.29
C ASP A 572 -15.96 -33.48 2.20
N ILE A 573 -15.62 -32.21 1.92
CA ILE A 573 -14.22 -31.77 1.80
C ILE A 573 -13.53 -31.89 3.17
N GLU A 574 -12.34 -32.48 3.20
CA GLU A 574 -11.42 -32.49 4.34
C GLU A 574 -10.49 -31.26 4.28
N SER A 575 -9.85 -31.03 3.13
CA SER A 575 -8.93 -29.91 2.90
C SER A 575 -8.79 -29.58 1.41
N VAL A 576 -8.26 -28.38 1.12
CA VAL A 576 -7.89 -27.96 -0.23
C VAL A 576 -6.48 -27.36 -0.19
N VAL A 577 -5.66 -27.67 -1.18
CA VAL A 577 -4.39 -26.99 -1.42
C VAL A 577 -4.52 -26.15 -2.68
N ASN A 578 -4.25 -24.85 -2.57
CA ASN A 578 -4.14 -23.93 -3.71
C ASN A 578 -2.67 -23.71 -4.06
N ARG A 579 -2.22 -24.30 -5.16
CA ARG A 579 -0.90 -24.07 -5.76
C ARG A 579 -0.99 -22.82 -6.65
N THR A 580 -0.23 -21.77 -6.31
CA THR A 580 -0.47 -20.39 -6.79
C THR A 580 0.85 -19.60 -6.89
N HIS A 581 0.82 -18.37 -7.42
CA HIS A 581 2.00 -17.49 -7.56
C HIS A 581 2.19 -16.53 -6.37
N GLU A 582 3.43 -16.02 -6.21
CA GLU A 582 3.90 -15.12 -5.13
C GLU A 582 2.87 -14.02 -4.77
N ALA A 583 2.34 -13.33 -5.78
CA ALA A 583 1.41 -12.22 -5.58
C ALA A 583 0.12 -12.64 -4.86
N CYS A 584 -0.42 -13.85 -5.10
CA CYS A 584 -1.60 -14.33 -4.39
C CYS A 584 -1.31 -14.49 -2.89
N ILE A 585 -0.16 -15.08 -2.57
CA ILE A 585 0.28 -15.31 -1.18
C ILE A 585 0.57 -13.99 -0.46
N ARG A 586 1.24 -13.04 -1.12
CA ARG A 586 1.58 -11.74 -0.53
C ARG A 586 0.37 -10.83 -0.31
N ILE A 587 -0.69 -10.93 -1.12
CA ILE A 587 -1.84 -10.01 -1.07
C ILE A 587 -3.03 -10.63 -0.31
N ILE A 588 -3.46 -11.84 -0.71
CA ILE A 588 -4.78 -12.38 -0.38
C ILE A 588 -4.77 -13.73 0.38
N ASP A 589 -3.60 -14.25 0.76
CA ASP A 589 -3.54 -15.31 1.77
C ASP A 589 -3.87 -14.74 3.17
N LYS A 590 -4.98 -15.23 3.72
CA LYS A 590 -5.49 -14.85 5.04
C LYS A 590 -6.01 -16.06 5.84
N GLN A 591 -5.52 -17.28 5.57
CA GLN A 591 -6.08 -18.55 6.10
C GLN A 591 -6.52 -18.49 7.58
N PHE A 592 -5.68 -17.95 8.47
CA PHE A 592 -5.94 -17.89 9.91
C PHE A 592 -6.21 -16.48 10.46
N LYS A 593 -6.42 -15.47 9.61
CA LYS A 593 -6.85 -14.13 10.04
C LYS A 593 -8.37 -14.12 10.25
N ALA A 594 -8.87 -13.28 11.15
CA ALA A 594 -10.30 -12.99 11.24
C ALA A 594 -10.77 -12.18 10.02
N MET A 595 -12.02 -12.36 9.62
CA MET A 595 -12.66 -11.59 8.55
C MET A 595 -13.53 -10.49 9.17
N GLU A 596 -12.92 -9.36 9.50
CA GLU A 596 -13.55 -8.30 10.32
C GLU A 596 -14.49 -7.36 9.54
N ASN A 597 -14.45 -7.39 8.20
CA ASN A 597 -15.19 -6.47 7.33
C ASN A 597 -15.23 -6.99 5.87
N PHE A 598 -16.08 -6.38 5.03
CA PHE A 598 -16.17 -6.60 3.58
C PHE A 598 -14.80 -6.67 2.87
N ALA A 599 -13.93 -5.69 3.13
CA ALA A 599 -12.64 -5.53 2.45
C ALA A 599 -11.55 -6.50 2.94
N ASP A 600 -11.83 -7.27 3.99
CA ASP A 600 -11.00 -8.41 4.35
C ASP A 600 -11.40 -9.70 3.62
N ARG A 601 -12.69 -9.86 3.32
CA ARG A 601 -13.27 -11.02 2.59
C ARG A 601 -13.03 -10.95 1.08
N ASP A 602 -13.19 -9.77 0.46
CA ASP A 602 -12.90 -9.60 -0.98
C ASP A 602 -11.40 -9.76 -1.32
N HIS A 603 -10.53 -9.59 -0.32
CA HIS A 603 -9.08 -9.84 -0.38
C HIS A 603 -8.68 -11.13 0.39
N CYS A 604 -9.50 -12.18 0.39
CA CYS A 604 -9.15 -13.48 0.98
C CYS A 604 -9.41 -14.62 -0.03
N VAL A 605 -8.35 -15.21 -0.59
CA VAL A 605 -8.49 -16.31 -1.58
C VAL A 605 -9.22 -17.51 -0.96
N GLN A 606 -8.93 -17.84 0.30
CA GLN A 606 -9.63 -18.90 1.01
C GLN A 606 -11.13 -18.63 1.17
N TYR A 607 -11.52 -17.37 1.43
CA TYR A 607 -12.94 -17.02 1.59
C TYR A 607 -13.67 -17.16 0.26
N MET A 608 -13.10 -16.60 -0.81
CA MET A 608 -13.71 -16.63 -2.14
C MET A 608 -13.82 -18.05 -2.72
N VAL A 609 -12.81 -18.89 -2.50
CA VAL A 609 -12.85 -20.33 -2.86
C VAL A 609 -13.85 -21.10 -1.98
N ALA A 610 -13.90 -20.86 -0.66
CA ALA A 610 -14.86 -21.52 0.22
C ALA A 610 -16.31 -21.14 -0.09
N THR A 611 -16.60 -19.86 -0.33
CA THR A 611 -17.93 -19.37 -0.74
C THR A 611 -18.37 -20.02 -2.06
N MET A 612 -17.47 -20.12 -3.03
CA MET A 612 -17.75 -20.86 -4.27
C MET A 612 -18.06 -22.33 -4.01
N PHE A 613 -17.28 -23.05 -3.19
CA PHE A 613 -17.58 -24.44 -2.85
C PHE A 613 -18.94 -24.62 -2.15
N VAL A 614 -19.30 -23.72 -1.23
CA VAL A 614 -20.54 -23.84 -0.43
C VAL A 614 -21.79 -23.45 -1.22
N PHE A 615 -21.77 -22.34 -1.97
CA PHE A 615 -22.97 -21.78 -2.61
C PHE A 615 -22.98 -21.90 -4.14
N ASN A 616 -21.88 -22.34 -4.77
CA ASN A 616 -21.68 -22.38 -6.23
C ASN A 616 -21.95 -21.02 -6.92
N ARG A 617 -21.69 -19.93 -6.20
CA ARG A 617 -21.73 -18.53 -6.65
C ARG A 617 -20.60 -17.76 -5.96
N LEU A 618 -20.32 -16.55 -6.44
CA LEU A 618 -19.55 -15.54 -5.69
C LEU A 618 -20.00 -14.16 -6.18
N GLU A 619 -20.79 -13.47 -5.36
CA GLU A 619 -21.41 -12.19 -5.69
C GLU A 619 -20.98 -11.09 -4.71
N ALA A 620 -21.17 -9.81 -5.08
CA ALA A 620 -20.80 -8.69 -4.22
C ALA A 620 -21.60 -8.64 -2.90
N THR A 621 -22.73 -9.33 -2.86
CA THR A 621 -23.63 -9.60 -1.73
C THR A 621 -23.15 -10.71 -0.80
N ASP A 622 -22.12 -11.50 -1.17
CA ASP A 622 -21.52 -12.55 -0.33
C ASP A 622 -20.37 -12.03 0.56
N TYR A 623 -20.11 -10.71 0.57
CA TYR A 623 -19.02 -10.07 1.33
C TYR A 623 -19.44 -9.22 2.54
N PRO A 624 -20.63 -8.58 2.62
CA PRO A 624 -21.09 -7.87 3.83
C PRO A 624 -21.12 -8.74 5.09
N ASP A 625 -20.99 -8.11 6.26
CA ASP A 625 -20.87 -8.81 7.56
C ASP A 625 -22.13 -9.61 7.96
N ASP A 626 -23.28 -9.20 7.44
CA ASP A 626 -24.61 -9.78 7.64
C ASP A 626 -25.02 -10.78 6.54
N SER A 627 -24.16 -11.02 5.54
CA SER A 627 -24.45 -11.92 4.41
C SER A 627 -24.53 -13.40 4.81
N GLU A 628 -25.29 -14.18 4.02
CA GLU A 628 -25.39 -15.64 4.16
C GLU A 628 -24.01 -16.31 4.14
N ALA A 629 -23.08 -15.82 3.30
CA ALA A 629 -21.74 -16.35 3.21
C ALA A 629 -20.83 -15.94 4.38
N ALA A 630 -20.91 -14.68 4.85
CA ALA A 630 -20.07 -14.21 5.96
C ALA A 630 -20.48 -14.83 7.30
N THR A 631 -21.77 -15.16 7.45
CA THR A 631 -22.33 -15.82 8.64
C THR A 631 -22.28 -17.35 8.57
N SER A 632 -21.91 -17.95 7.43
CA SER A 632 -21.87 -19.40 7.24
C SER A 632 -20.70 -20.05 7.98
N ALA A 633 -21.03 -20.84 9.01
CA ALA A 633 -20.08 -21.67 9.72
C ALA A 633 -19.36 -22.70 8.82
N LEU A 634 -19.99 -23.12 7.70
CA LEU A 634 -19.36 -24.02 6.73
C LEU A 634 -18.32 -23.28 5.86
N VAL A 635 -18.61 -22.04 5.43
CA VAL A 635 -17.61 -21.20 4.74
C VAL A 635 -16.41 -20.94 5.65
N GLU A 636 -16.64 -20.51 6.90
CA GLU A 636 -15.53 -20.25 7.84
C GLU A 636 -14.73 -21.53 8.16
N SER A 637 -15.41 -22.66 8.38
CA SER A 637 -14.75 -23.95 8.59
C SER A 637 -13.93 -24.39 7.38
N LEU A 638 -14.43 -24.22 6.15
CA LEU A 638 -13.72 -24.58 4.93
C LEU A 638 -12.55 -23.62 4.65
N ARG A 639 -12.75 -22.31 4.86
CA ARG A 639 -11.73 -21.25 4.69
C ARG A 639 -10.46 -21.57 5.47
N GLN A 640 -10.58 -21.98 6.73
CA GLN A 640 -9.43 -22.35 7.57
C GLN A 640 -8.70 -23.62 7.09
N ARG A 641 -9.32 -24.42 6.20
CA ARG A 641 -8.80 -25.69 5.65
C ARG A 641 -8.35 -25.59 4.18
N ILE A 642 -8.27 -24.37 3.64
CA ILE A 642 -7.66 -24.06 2.34
C ILE A 642 -6.27 -23.45 2.60
N SER A 643 -5.19 -24.16 2.25
CA SER A 643 -3.83 -23.62 2.30
C SER A 643 -3.37 -23.09 0.94
N CYS A 644 -2.44 -22.13 0.93
CA CYS A 644 -1.76 -21.68 -0.28
C CYS A 644 -0.30 -22.18 -0.29
N VAL A 645 0.21 -22.51 -1.48
CA VAL A 645 1.60 -22.95 -1.72
C VAL A 645 2.12 -22.26 -2.98
N GLU A 646 3.36 -21.73 -2.94
CA GLU A 646 3.94 -21.08 -4.11
C GLU A 646 4.41 -22.10 -5.15
N ASP A 647 4.06 -21.86 -6.41
CA ASP A 647 4.66 -22.47 -7.59
C ASP A 647 5.57 -21.47 -8.31
N PRO A 648 6.90 -21.71 -8.35
CA PRO A 648 7.85 -20.80 -9.00
C PRO A 648 7.61 -20.59 -10.50
N GLN A 649 6.99 -21.55 -11.21
CA GLN A 649 6.67 -21.38 -12.64
C GLN A 649 5.44 -20.49 -12.81
N PHE A 650 4.43 -20.60 -11.93
CA PHE A 650 3.31 -19.66 -11.92
C PHE A 650 3.78 -18.23 -11.57
N THR A 651 4.72 -18.08 -10.63
CA THR A 651 5.36 -16.78 -10.33
C THR A 651 6.14 -16.23 -11.53
N ALA A 652 6.87 -17.07 -12.27
CA ALA A 652 7.59 -16.66 -13.48
C ALA A 652 6.64 -16.23 -14.60
N ASP A 653 5.59 -17.02 -14.87
CA ASP A 653 4.65 -16.81 -15.98
C ASP A 653 3.70 -15.61 -15.75
N TYR A 654 3.44 -15.26 -14.48
CA TYR A 654 2.80 -13.99 -14.10
C TYR A 654 3.63 -12.76 -14.51
N HIS A 655 4.97 -12.86 -14.46
CA HIS A 655 5.88 -11.78 -14.83
C HIS A 655 6.27 -11.75 -16.32
N ASP A 656 6.22 -12.88 -17.02
CA ASP A 656 6.52 -12.99 -18.45
C ASP A 656 5.57 -12.10 -19.30
N PRO A 657 6.07 -11.05 -19.99
CA PRO A 657 5.24 -10.15 -20.79
C PRO A 657 4.52 -10.79 -21.99
N ALA A 658 4.90 -12.02 -22.38
CA ALA A 658 4.25 -12.81 -23.41
C ALA A 658 3.14 -13.74 -22.87
N LYS A 659 3.14 -14.05 -21.57
CA LYS A 659 2.13 -14.90 -20.91
C LYS A 659 1.15 -14.12 -20.05
N ARG A 660 1.65 -13.44 -18.99
CA ARG A 660 0.87 -12.71 -17.97
C ARG A 660 -0.26 -13.54 -17.33
N THR A 661 -0.08 -14.85 -17.21
CA THR A 661 -1.07 -15.76 -16.63
C THR A 661 -1.20 -15.55 -15.11
N ILE A 662 -2.41 -15.79 -14.58
CA ILE A 662 -2.74 -15.57 -13.16
C ILE A 662 -3.11 -16.94 -12.59
N SER A 663 -2.15 -17.86 -12.64
CA SER A 663 -2.40 -19.29 -12.47
C SER A 663 -2.68 -19.69 -11.03
N ASN A 664 -3.79 -20.42 -10.82
CA ASN A 664 -4.08 -21.15 -9.59
C ASN A 664 -4.45 -22.59 -9.94
N ALA A 665 -4.16 -23.51 -9.03
CA ALA A 665 -4.46 -24.93 -9.18
C ALA A 665 -4.95 -25.51 -7.84
N LEU A 666 -6.13 -26.15 -7.86
CA LEU A 666 -6.78 -26.65 -6.65
C LEU A 666 -6.76 -28.18 -6.58
N THR A 667 -6.05 -28.71 -5.57
CA THR A 667 -6.13 -30.12 -5.17
C THR A 667 -7.10 -30.25 -3.99
N VAL A 668 -8.15 -31.06 -4.13
CA VAL A 668 -9.18 -31.27 -3.10
C VAL A 668 -9.08 -32.68 -2.51
N LYS A 669 -9.03 -32.78 -1.17
CA LYS A 669 -9.15 -34.05 -0.44
C LYS A 669 -10.52 -34.14 0.26
N LEU A 670 -11.16 -35.29 0.19
CA LEU A 670 -12.43 -35.61 0.86
C LEU A 670 -12.21 -36.40 2.14
N LYS A 671 -13.18 -36.32 3.06
CA LYS A 671 -13.18 -36.97 4.39
C LYS A 671 -13.17 -38.50 4.34
N ASP A 672 -13.52 -39.10 3.21
CA ASP A 672 -13.40 -40.55 2.95
C ASP A 672 -12.00 -40.97 2.46
N GLY A 673 -11.06 -40.01 2.35
CA GLY A 673 -9.69 -40.23 1.87
C GLY A 673 -9.50 -40.02 0.38
N THR A 674 -10.58 -39.87 -0.41
CA THR A 674 -10.48 -39.60 -1.86
C THR A 674 -9.77 -38.27 -2.11
N VAL A 675 -8.82 -38.25 -3.06
CA VAL A 675 -8.21 -37.03 -3.58
C VAL A 675 -8.69 -36.85 -5.02
N LEU A 676 -9.19 -35.66 -5.34
CA LEU A 676 -9.58 -35.31 -6.71
C LEU A 676 -8.35 -34.91 -7.53
N GLU A 677 -8.41 -35.16 -8.84
CA GLU A 677 -7.47 -34.61 -9.82
C GLU A 677 -7.39 -33.08 -9.69
N GLU A 678 -6.17 -32.54 -9.69
CA GLU A 678 -5.90 -31.11 -9.52
C GLU A 678 -6.52 -30.30 -10.67
N GLU A 679 -7.41 -29.36 -10.34
CA GLU A 679 -8.03 -28.47 -11.32
C GLU A 679 -7.18 -27.22 -11.51
N VAL A 680 -6.48 -27.14 -12.64
CA VAL A 680 -5.60 -26.02 -13.01
C VAL A 680 -6.34 -25.01 -13.90
N VAL A 681 -6.23 -23.72 -13.58
CA VAL A 681 -6.65 -22.63 -14.46
C VAL A 681 -5.54 -21.58 -14.53
N GLU A 682 -4.89 -21.47 -15.69
CA GLU A 682 -3.75 -20.55 -15.91
C GLU A 682 -4.20 -19.14 -16.28
N ALA A 683 -5.11 -19.06 -17.26
CA ALA A 683 -5.67 -17.82 -17.76
C ALA A 683 -7.13 -17.68 -17.28
N PRO A 684 -7.48 -16.69 -16.43
CA PRO A 684 -8.89 -16.43 -16.09
C PRO A 684 -9.66 -15.98 -17.32
N LEU A 685 -10.99 -16.14 -17.33
CA LEU A 685 -11.85 -15.77 -18.47
C LEU A 685 -11.53 -14.38 -19.05
N GLY A 686 -11.32 -13.39 -18.20
CA GLY A 686 -10.98 -12.04 -18.63
C GLY A 686 -9.54 -11.81 -19.11
N HIS A 687 -8.71 -12.83 -19.26
CA HIS A 687 -7.36 -12.74 -19.82
C HIS A 687 -7.38 -12.59 -21.36
N ARG A 688 -6.31 -12.03 -21.98
CA ARG A 688 -6.25 -11.82 -23.44
C ARG A 688 -6.47 -13.11 -24.23
N LEU A 689 -5.93 -14.22 -23.74
CA LEU A 689 -6.02 -15.54 -24.38
C LEU A 689 -7.46 -16.12 -24.45
N ARG A 690 -8.42 -15.53 -23.73
CA ARG A 690 -9.83 -15.97 -23.67
C ARG A 690 -10.82 -14.86 -24.11
N ARG A 691 -10.36 -13.85 -24.89
CA ARG A 691 -11.18 -12.69 -25.31
C ARG A 691 -12.54 -13.06 -25.92
N ASP A 692 -12.58 -14.02 -26.83
CA ASP A 692 -13.82 -14.35 -27.54
C ASP A 692 -14.80 -15.17 -26.70
N GLU A 693 -14.29 -15.94 -25.72
CA GLU A 693 -15.09 -16.56 -24.66
C GLU A 693 -15.64 -15.51 -23.67
N ALA A 694 -14.85 -14.46 -23.41
CA ALA A 694 -15.19 -13.40 -22.45
C ALA A 694 -16.21 -12.39 -22.96
N LYS A 695 -16.19 -12.00 -24.25
CA LYS A 695 -17.06 -10.94 -24.81
C LYS A 695 -18.56 -11.16 -24.54
N PRO A 696 -19.14 -12.37 -24.76
CA PRO A 696 -20.54 -12.63 -24.41
C PRO A 696 -20.84 -12.45 -22.91
N GLU A 697 -19.94 -12.87 -22.03
CA GLU A 697 -20.13 -12.76 -20.57
C GLU A 697 -19.89 -11.34 -20.04
N ILE A 698 -19.02 -10.53 -20.68
CA ILE A 698 -18.89 -9.10 -20.43
C ILE A 698 -20.21 -8.39 -20.81
N LEU A 699 -20.79 -8.73 -21.97
CA LEU A 699 -22.08 -8.18 -22.38
C LEU A 699 -23.22 -8.61 -21.44
N ALA A 700 -23.20 -9.86 -20.98
CA ALA A 700 -24.15 -10.36 -19.98
C ALA A 700 -24.00 -9.65 -18.62
N LYS A 701 -22.77 -9.44 -18.15
CA LYS A 701 -22.46 -8.64 -16.93
C LYS A 701 -22.99 -7.21 -17.08
N TYR A 702 -22.67 -6.54 -18.18
CA TYR A 702 -23.18 -5.20 -18.49
C TYR A 702 -24.72 -5.17 -18.47
N LYS A 703 -25.38 -6.11 -19.16
CA LYS A 703 -26.85 -6.22 -19.15
C LYS A 703 -27.44 -6.46 -17.75
N ARG A 704 -26.82 -7.32 -16.93
CA ARG A 704 -27.19 -7.54 -15.52
C ARG A 704 -27.07 -6.26 -14.69
N HIS A 705 -26.04 -5.44 -14.94
CA HIS A 705 -25.79 -4.19 -14.20
C HIS A 705 -26.69 -3.02 -14.67
N LEU A 706 -27.16 -3.01 -15.92
CA LEU A 706 -28.13 -2.02 -16.41
C LEU A 706 -29.53 -2.25 -15.83
N GLY A 707 -29.95 -3.52 -15.66
CA GLY A 707 -31.32 -3.92 -15.33
C GLY A 707 -31.96 -3.21 -14.13
N PRO A 708 -31.28 -3.09 -12.96
CA PRO A 708 -31.83 -2.39 -11.79
C PRO A 708 -31.99 -0.87 -11.96
N HIS A 709 -31.48 -0.28 -13.05
CA HIS A 709 -31.44 1.17 -13.23
C HIS A 709 -32.39 1.70 -14.32
N TYR A 710 -32.78 0.87 -15.30
CA TYR A 710 -33.57 1.29 -16.47
C TYR A 710 -34.59 0.23 -16.92
N PRO A 711 -35.69 0.60 -17.62
CA PRO A 711 -36.62 -0.34 -18.23
C PRO A 711 -35.95 -1.26 -19.26
N ALA A 712 -36.43 -2.51 -19.36
CA ALA A 712 -35.79 -3.56 -20.17
C ALA A 712 -35.62 -3.21 -21.67
N GLU A 713 -36.50 -2.40 -22.24
CA GLU A 713 -36.37 -1.89 -23.62
C GLU A 713 -35.12 -1.01 -23.77
N HIS A 714 -34.89 -0.08 -22.85
CA HIS A 714 -33.72 0.80 -22.84
C HIS A 714 -32.43 0.04 -22.51
N VAL A 715 -32.52 -0.97 -21.65
CA VAL A 715 -31.42 -1.92 -21.39
C VAL A 715 -31.02 -2.66 -22.67
N ASN A 716 -31.98 -3.15 -23.47
CA ASN A 716 -31.71 -3.79 -24.75
C ASN A 716 -31.08 -2.78 -25.73
N LYS A 717 -31.64 -1.58 -25.88
CA LYS A 717 -31.08 -0.51 -26.73
C LYS A 717 -29.60 -0.20 -26.42
N LEU A 718 -29.23 -0.15 -25.14
CA LEU A 718 -27.84 0.05 -24.71
C LEU A 718 -26.95 -1.16 -25.04
N VAL A 719 -27.45 -2.38 -24.85
CA VAL A 719 -26.75 -3.64 -25.19
C VAL A 719 -26.55 -3.81 -26.70
N ASP A 720 -27.51 -3.37 -27.52
CA ASP A 720 -27.41 -3.41 -28.98
C ASP A 720 -26.43 -2.33 -29.49
N LEU A 721 -26.49 -1.12 -28.93
CA LEU A 721 -25.54 -0.04 -29.22
C LEU A 721 -24.10 -0.39 -28.79
N ALA A 722 -23.91 -1.15 -27.71
CA ALA A 722 -22.61 -1.66 -27.30
C ALA A 722 -21.97 -2.62 -28.32
N GLN A 723 -22.78 -3.27 -29.17
CA GLN A 723 -22.33 -4.19 -30.22
C GLN A 723 -22.14 -3.49 -31.57
N ASP A 724 -22.92 -2.46 -31.90
CA ASP A 724 -22.66 -1.60 -33.06
C ASP A 724 -21.55 -0.59 -32.77
N GLY A 725 -20.31 -1.08 -32.81
CA GLY A 725 -19.10 -0.26 -32.66
C GLY A 725 -18.95 0.86 -33.70
N LYS A 726 -19.68 0.83 -34.83
CA LYS A 726 -19.64 1.90 -35.84
C LYS A 726 -20.57 3.05 -35.46
N THR A 727 -21.80 2.76 -35.04
CA THR A 727 -22.73 3.78 -34.54
C THR A 727 -22.21 4.35 -33.21
N LEU A 728 -21.71 3.51 -32.31
CA LEU A 728 -21.11 3.92 -31.05
C LEU A 728 -19.93 4.89 -31.25
N ASP A 729 -18.91 4.52 -32.03
CA ASP A 729 -17.73 5.37 -32.29
C ASP A 729 -18.09 6.79 -32.76
N ASN A 730 -19.18 6.93 -33.52
CA ASN A 730 -19.58 8.19 -34.17
C ASN A 730 -20.62 9.00 -33.37
N MET A 731 -21.13 8.51 -32.24
CA MET A 731 -22.06 9.25 -31.37
C MET A 731 -21.34 10.39 -30.64
N ASP A 732 -21.99 11.55 -30.48
CA ASP A 732 -21.48 12.61 -29.61
C ASP A 732 -21.52 12.14 -28.14
N ILE A 733 -20.49 12.48 -27.36
CA ILE A 733 -20.34 11.93 -26.01
C ILE A 733 -21.41 12.40 -25.04
N ASP A 734 -21.94 13.62 -25.21
CA ASP A 734 -22.99 14.17 -24.35
C ASP A 734 -24.36 13.52 -24.63
N GLU A 735 -24.63 13.20 -25.90
CA GLU A 735 -25.78 12.40 -26.33
C GLU A 735 -25.69 10.96 -25.80
N TYR A 736 -24.49 10.35 -25.84
CA TYR A 736 -24.26 9.04 -25.26
C TYR A 736 -24.41 9.03 -23.72
N VAL A 737 -23.86 10.04 -23.02
CA VAL A 737 -24.05 10.20 -21.56
C VAL A 737 -25.52 10.44 -21.22
N ASP A 738 -26.28 11.17 -22.06
CA ASP A 738 -27.71 11.41 -21.84
C ASP A 738 -28.57 10.14 -21.95
N LEU A 739 -28.06 9.05 -22.54
CA LEU A 739 -28.70 7.72 -22.46
C LEU A 739 -28.66 7.12 -21.04
N TYR A 740 -27.87 7.66 -20.11
CA TYR A 740 -27.72 7.13 -18.75
C TYR A 740 -28.30 8.04 -17.65
N VAL A 741 -28.74 9.24 -17.99
CA VAL A 741 -29.22 10.21 -17.00
C VAL A 741 -30.59 9.77 -16.48
N LYS A 742 -30.77 9.83 -15.15
CA LYS A 742 -32.10 9.72 -14.55
C LYS A 742 -32.72 11.11 -14.44
N THR A 743 -33.96 11.24 -14.94
CA THR A 743 -34.84 12.40 -14.77
C THR A 743 -35.54 12.36 -13.43
#